data_AF-A0A954QGW1-F1
#
_entry.id   AF-A0A954QGW1-F1
#
_cell.length_a   1.000
_cell.length_b   1.000
_cell.length_c   1.000
_cell.angle_alpha   90.00
_cell.angle_beta   90.00
_cell.angle_gamma   90.00
#
_symmetry.space_group_name_H-M   'P 1'
#
loop_
_entity.id
_entity.type
_entity.pdbx_description
1 polymer ?
#
loop_
_entity_poly.entity_id
_entity_poly.type
_entity_poly.pdbx_seq_one_letter_code
_entity_poly.pdbx_strand_id
1 'polypeptide(L)'
;MTTPWRTRYVIDHSVPPIRGGQGIIYEARDVHLQRRVMLKRPQEGLTALPSGCMRFEREALVTAGLQHPGIVPIYDYFEDDDEVPWCAMELVSNDNGPPAKRALTLDDLYSEYHGWRCRRHDATFRHLIRILIRIAAAISYAHRSGLIHRDLKCRNVLVTDSRVVVIDWGLVRVANLDDLVFGPTLDSSAVIVDDQLLTHDGEQIGTPPYSAPEQRVDASRADERSDVYSLGVMLYRVLMQGELPAADARPSLDKLRASHLPRDLVAICRTAMSEQPEQRYATAAAMRRDLEHWLNDLPVSVSFNLVDSFWRVARRYRTLASIGLTSALIALVYLGIFNYLNSQRAAELSRANTELDDAVAANQQLAYQAKQQLSLIRERQYSSTLREASTLIVEHDPQAARELLDDVNLCADSDREFTWRLLRDRVERIQYTTRLNVSPRRIAFLHVDGSSSLLVGDVEGRLSRLSMPELCDLGTLLDTTAPISALATHQRNGEVLIGVGNRDGEVIVLRPDGQVMGKLDAHDHPVRLVGFELHSGTLVTADRQGVIKTWPSLSEAPAQQYELHEQVSNYAYSPHRNLIAAGGRHRMLNVVNLNKKVTHPLESNWAGAITFMERGNRLATSTFTGHMQIWDTSGDVPRFVKYDEAFKDIVRQYEVLHTREKQIVVASTKEDGVHVSSSGPSGFLPIDLRLRRYDAKSLDVSVDGQYVAFSYGDDLITLWNLQPLHPSKRLTLNDRYDFLGHELVDLAWSTPLSNEVLLAATDGSLSVWNFESGMTHNAELQSSSPVVRVVADHEIDRLLV
;
A
#
# COMPACT_ATOMS: atom_id res chain seq x y z
N MET A 1 -55.41 -26.62 -57.24
CA MET A 1 -55.49 -26.03 -55.88
C MET A 1 -54.37 -25.00 -55.81
N THR A 2 -54.67 -23.74 -55.56
CA THR A 2 -53.62 -22.71 -55.37
C THR A 2 -52.90 -22.97 -54.06
N THR A 3 -51.57 -23.02 -54.07
CA THR A 3 -50.77 -23.19 -52.86
C THR A 3 -51.03 -22.08 -51.84
N PRO A 4 -50.98 -22.37 -50.53
CA PRO A 4 -51.32 -21.42 -49.45
C PRO A 4 -50.54 -20.10 -49.50
N TRP A 5 -49.32 -20.10 -50.03
CA TRP A 5 -48.49 -18.91 -50.11
C TRP A 5 -49.00 -17.89 -51.14
N ARG A 6 -49.53 -18.33 -52.30
CA ARG A 6 -50.06 -17.44 -53.35
C ARG A 6 -51.31 -16.68 -52.90
N THR A 7 -52.05 -17.24 -51.95
CA THR A 7 -53.17 -16.55 -51.29
C THR A 7 -52.73 -15.55 -50.23
N ARG A 8 -51.50 -15.67 -49.70
CA ARG A 8 -50.96 -14.81 -48.64
C ARG A 8 -50.08 -13.69 -49.17
N TYR A 9 -49.22 -13.95 -50.16
CA TYR A 9 -48.26 -13.00 -50.68
C TYR A 9 -48.54 -12.65 -52.14
N VAL A 10 -48.78 -11.37 -52.42
CA VAL A 10 -48.99 -10.85 -53.78
C VAL A 10 -47.79 -10.00 -54.19
N ILE A 11 -47.04 -10.46 -55.19
CA ILE A 11 -45.87 -9.74 -55.73
C ILE A 11 -46.32 -8.47 -56.45
N ASP A 12 -45.65 -7.36 -56.17
CA ASP A 12 -45.85 -6.11 -56.90
C ASP A 12 -44.98 -6.09 -58.16
N HIS A 13 -45.59 -6.44 -59.29
CA HIS A 13 -44.92 -6.46 -60.60
C HIS A 13 -44.63 -5.07 -61.18
N SER A 14 -45.12 -3.99 -60.56
CA SER A 14 -44.76 -2.63 -60.98
C SER A 14 -43.33 -2.25 -60.54
N VAL A 15 -42.80 -2.93 -59.53
CA VAL A 15 -41.42 -2.75 -59.05
C VAL A 15 -40.54 -3.86 -59.65
N PRO A 16 -39.47 -3.51 -60.38
CA PRO A 16 -38.57 -4.51 -60.92
C PRO A 16 -37.88 -5.27 -59.77
N PRO A 17 -37.73 -6.61 -59.88
CA PRO A 17 -37.06 -7.38 -58.84
C PRO A 17 -35.59 -7.01 -58.75
N ILE A 18 -35.05 -7.00 -57.52
CA ILE A 18 -33.61 -6.83 -57.31
C ILE A 18 -32.95 -8.18 -57.53
N ARG A 19 -32.00 -8.22 -58.45
CA ARG A 19 -31.18 -9.40 -58.74
C ARG A 19 -29.79 -9.22 -58.13
N GLY A 20 -29.36 -10.20 -57.34
CA GLY A 20 -28.01 -10.30 -56.78
C GLY A 20 -27.45 -11.70 -56.99
N GLY A 21 -26.15 -11.89 -56.70
CA GLY A 21 -25.48 -13.19 -56.95
C GLY A 21 -26.05 -14.36 -56.16
N GLN A 22 -26.75 -14.12 -55.05
CA GLN A 22 -27.32 -15.15 -54.18
C GLN A 22 -28.84 -15.34 -54.33
N GLY A 23 -29.52 -14.47 -55.08
CA GLY A 23 -30.98 -14.55 -55.18
C GLY A 23 -31.68 -13.37 -55.84
N ILE A 24 -32.98 -13.53 -55.98
CA ILE A 24 -33.90 -12.53 -56.54
C ILE A 24 -34.83 -12.09 -55.42
N ILE A 25 -34.96 -10.77 -55.24
CA ILE A 25 -35.83 -10.16 -54.24
C ILE A 25 -36.97 -9.42 -54.94
N TYR A 26 -38.19 -9.79 -54.59
CA TYR A 26 -39.43 -9.18 -55.04
C TYR A 26 -40.04 -8.34 -53.93
N GLU A 27 -40.59 -7.19 -54.28
CA GLU A 27 -41.50 -6.52 -53.37
C GLU A 27 -42.87 -7.21 -53.43
N ALA A 28 -43.50 -7.43 -52.28
CA ALA A 28 -44.81 -8.05 -52.20
C ALA A 28 -45.65 -7.46 -51.05
N ARG A 29 -46.94 -7.80 -51.06
CA ARG A 29 -47.88 -7.52 -49.96
C ARG A 29 -48.32 -8.82 -49.30
N ASP A 30 -48.12 -8.91 -47.99
CA ASP A 30 -48.79 -9.91 -47.14
C ASP A 30 -50.24 -9.45 -46.98
N VAL A 31 -51.17 -10.12 -47.67
CA VAL A 31 -52.59 -9.74 -47.67
C VAL A 31 -53.32 -10.18 -46.40
N HIS A 32 -52.76 -11.12 -45.63
CA HIS A 32 -53.35 -11.50 -44.35
C HIS A 32 -53.02 -10.49 -43.26
N LEU A 33 -51.75 -10.06 -43.21
CA LEU A 33 -51.27 -9.08 -42.22
C LEU A 33 -51.32 -7.64 -42.71
N GLN A 34 -51.78 -7.41 -43.95
CA GLN A 34 -51.93 -6.10 -44.57
C GLN A 34 -50.67 -5.24 -44.53
N ARG A 35 -49.50 -5.86 -44.78
CA ARG A 35 -48.19 -5.19 -44.76
C ARG A 35 -47.39 -5.45 -46.02
N ARG A 36 -46.49 -4.53 -46.36
CA ARG A 36 -45.49 -4.72 -47.42
C ARG A 36 -44.31 -5.53 -46.88
N VAL A 37 -43.78 -6.42 -47.70
CA VAL A 37 -42.68 -7.32 -47.38
C VAL A 37 -41.74 -7.43 -48.59
N MET A 38 -40.53 -7.92 -48.33
CA MET A 38 -39.62 -8.38 -49.36
C MET A 38 -39.63 -9.90 -49.39
N LEU A 39 -39.76 -10.49 -50.58
CA LEU A 39 -39.69 -11.93 -50.81
C LEU A 39 -38.38 -12.25 -51.53
N LYS A 40 -37.46 -12.93 -50.83
CA LYS A 40 -36.20 -13.43 -51.42
C LYS A 40 -36.40 -14.88 -51.85
N ARG A 41 -35.84 -15.25 -53.00
CA ARG A 41 -35.66 -16.65 -53.44
C ARG A 41 -34.26 -16.84 -54.05
N PRO A 42 -33.71 -18.06 -54.09
CA PRO A 42 -32.47 -18.32 -54.81
C PRO A 42 -32.62 -18.04 -56.31
N GLN A 43 -31.49 -17.76 -56.98
CA GLN A 43 -31.45 -17.62 -58.43
C GLN A 43 -31.58 -19.00 -59.10
N GLU A 44 -32.11 -19.06 -60.32
CA GLU A 44 -32.38 -20.32 -61.05
C GLU A 44 -31.15 -21.26 -61.18
N GLY A 45 -29.93 -20.70 -61.24
CA GLY A 45 -28.71 -21.51 -61.25
C GLY A 45 -28.37 -22.16 -59.90
N LEU A 46 -28.79 -21.55 -58.78
CA LEU A 46 -28.58 -22.05 -57.42
C LEU A 46 -29.68 -23.03 -56.98
N THR A 47 -30.91 -22.89 -57.51
CA THR A 47 -32.00 -23.84 -57.25
C THR A 47 -31.73 -25.23 -57.86
N ALA A 48 -30.91 -25.30 -58.91
CA ALA A 48 -30.51 -26.55 -59.54
C ALA A 48 -29.50 -27.38 -58.71
N LEU A 49 -28.88 -26.77 -57.70
CA LEU A 49 -27.89 -27.39 -56.83
C LEU A 49 -28.50 -27.61 -55.44
N PRO A 50 -28.53 -28.85 -54.90
CA PRO A 50 -28.99 -29.09 -53.52
C PRO A 50 -28.27 -28.23 -52.48
N SER A 51 -26.97 -27.95 -52.70
CA SER A 51 -26.16 -27.07 -51.87
C SER A 51 -26.60 -25.60 -51.91
N GLY A 52 -27.21 -25.14 -53.01
CA GLY A 52 -27.73 -23.77 -53.14
C GLY A 52 -29.00 -23.53 -52.32
N CYS A 53 -29.97 -24.46 -52.37
CA CYS A 53 -31.18 -24.39 -51.56
C CYS A 53 -30.89 -24.53 -50.06
N MET A 54 -30.01 -25.46 -49.67
CA MET A 54 -29.58 -25.61 -48.27
C MET A 54 -28.90 -24.35 -47.71
N ARG A 55 -28.07 -23.66 -48.52
CA ARG A 55 -27.46 -22.37 -48.13
C ARG A 55 -28.51 -21.29 -47.89
N PHE A 56 -29.52 -21.22 -48.74
CA PHE A 56 -30.60 -20.25 -48.63
C PHE A 56 -31.48 -20.47 -47.39
N GLU A 57 -31.88 -21.73 -47.15
CA GLU A 57 -32.62 -22.12 -45.94
C GLU A 57 -31.87 -21.72 -44.68
N ARG A 58 -30.58 -22.06 -44.63
CA ARG A 58 -29.72 -21.73 -43.50
C ARG A 58 -29.58 -20.23 -43.28
N GLU A 59 -29.42 -19.44 -44.34
CA GLU A 59 -29.40 -17.97 -44.23
C GLU A 59 -30.69 -17.45 -43.58
N ALA A 60 -31.85 -17.93 -44.03
CA ALA A 60 -33.14 -17.53 -43.50
C ALA A 60 -33.27 -17.90 -42.01
N LEU A 61 -32.91 -19.13 -41.64
CA LEU A 61 -32.98 -19.61 -40.25
C LEU A 61 -32.05 -18.84 -39.32
N VAL A 62 -30.79 -18.62 -39.71
CA VAL A 62 -29.81 -17.85 -38.94
C VAL A 62 -30.29 -16.41 -38.75
N THR A 63 -30.78 -15.78 -39.81
CA THR A 63 -31.28 -14.40 -39.75
C THR A 63 -32.53 -14.32 -38.86
N ALA A 64 -33.43 -15.30 -38.92
CA ALA A 64 -34.64 -15.37 -38.10
C ALA A 64 -34.33 -15.48 -36.60
N GLY A 65 -33.21 -16.11 -36.24
CA GLY A 65 -32.74 -16.21 -34.85
C GLY A 65 -32.25 -14.88 -34.28
N LEU A 66 -31.88 -13.90 -35.11
CA LEU A 66 -31.25 -12.66 -34.66
C LEU A 66 -32.28 -11.55 -34.43
N GLN A 67 -32.48 -11.19 -33.16
CA GLN A 67 -33.40 -10.12 -32.74
C GLN A 67 -32.65 -8.85 -32.34
N HIS A 68 -32.33 -8.02 -33.34
CA HIS A 68 -31.66 -6.73 -33.11
C HIS A 68 -32.18 -5.66 -34.09
N PRO A 69 -32.38 -4.39 -33.66
CA PRO A 69 -32.93 -3.34 -34.52
C PRO A 69 -32.09 -2.99 -35.76
N GLY A 70 -30.83 -3.42 -35.78
CA GLY A 70 -29.92 -3.27 -36.91
C GLY A 70 -29.77 -4.52 -37.78
N ILE A 71 -30.64 -5.53 -37.63
CA ILE A 71 -30.66 -6.76 -38.41
C ILE A 71 -32.07 -6.93 -38.97
N VAL A 72 -32.18 -7.33 -40.25
CA VAL A 72 -33.49 -7.47 -40.91
C VAL A 72 -34.28 -8.64 -40.31
N PRO A 73 -35.52 -8.42 -39.83
CA PRO A 73 -36.39 -9.51 -39.36
C PRO A 73 -36.86 -10.39 -40.51
N ILE A 74 -36.81 -11.71 -40.29
CA ILE A 74 -37.49 -12.70 -41.13
C ILE A 74 -38.90 -12.93 -40.57
N TYR A 75 -39.89 -12.92 -41.45
CA TYR A 75 -41.30 -13.05 -41.11
C TYR A 75 -41.89 -14.42 -41.44
N ASP A 76 -41.41 -15.06 -42.50
CA ASP A 76 -41.90 -16.35 -42.96
C ASP A 76 -40.86 -17.04 -43.82
N TYR A 77 -40.92 -18.37 -43.85
CA TYR A 77 -40.13 -19.23 -44.73
C TYR A 77 -41.04 -20.32 -45.28
N PHE A 78 -41.08 -20.48 -46.60
CA PHE A 78 -41.99 -21.39 -47.28
C PHE A 78 -41.42 -21.84 -48.62
N GLU A 79 -41.94 -22.94 -49.15
CA GLU A 79 -41.63 -23.42 -50.50
C GLU A 79 -42.77 -23.09 -51.47
N ASP A 80 -42.44 -22.86 -52.74
CA ASP A 80 -43.45 -22.70 -53.79
C ASP A 80 -43.93 -24.03 -54.37
N ASP A 81 -44.73 -23.98 -55.45
CA ASP A 81 -45.27 -25.18 -56.10
C ASP A 81 -44.17 -26.09 -56.68
N ASP A 82 -42.98 -25.52 -56.95
CA ASP A 82 -41.83 -26.19 -57.55
C ASP A 82 -40.79 -26.58 -56.49
N GLU A 83 -41.18 -26.62 -55.20
CA GLU A 83 -40.30 -26.88 -54.04
C GLU A 83 -39.12 -25.90 -53.94
N VAL A 84 -39.24 -24.70 -54.53
CA VAL A 84 -38.21 -23.67 -54.42
C VAL A 84 -38.42 -22.91 -53.11
N PRO A 85 -37.38 -22.72 -52.29
CA PRO A 85 -37.53 -22.01 -51.02
C PRO A 85 -37.63 -20.50 -51.21
N TRP A 86 -38.48 -19.89 -50.39
CA TRP A 86 -38.75 -18.45 -50.32
C TRP A 86 -38.68 -17.97 -48.87
N CYS A 87 -38.21 -16.74 -48.71
CA CYS A 87 -38.10 -16.08 -47.42
C CYS A 87 -38.81 -14.72 -47.48
N ALA A 88 -39.80 -14.51 -46.61
CA ALA A 88 -40.45 -13.22 -46.43
C ALA A 88 -39.74 -12.43 -45.32
N MET A 89 -39.37 -11.18 -45.59
CA MET A 89 -38.63 -10.33 -44.66
C MET A 89 -39.16 -8.88 -44.66
N GLU A 90 -38.72 -8.09 -43.69
CA GLU A 90 -39.08 -6.67 -43.59
C GLU A 90 -38.69 -5.90 -44.86
N LEU A 91 -39.65 -5.13 -45.39
CA LEU A 91 -39.36 -4.06 -46.33
C LEU A 91 -38.80 -2.87 -45.54
N VAL A 92 -37.47 -2.66 -45.60
CA VAL A 92 -36.84 -1.51 -44.94
C VAL A 92 -37.09 -0.24 -45.77
N SER A 93 -37.83 0.71 -45.22
CA SER A 93 -38.17 2.00 -45.85
C SER A 93 -38.20 3.16 -44.85
N ASN A 94 -38.12 4.40 -45.35
CA ASN A 94 -38.19 5.61 -44.52
C ASN A 94 -39.58 5.83 -43.90
N ASP A 95 -40.64 5.38 -44.59
CA ASP A 95 -42.04 5.54 -44.19
C ASP A 95 -42.84 4.24 -44.40
N ASN A 96 -43.94 4.09 -43.64
CA ASN A 96 -44.92 3.01 -43.83
C ASN A 96 -46.04 3.38 -44.84
N GLY A 97 -46.10 4.64 -45.28
CA GLY A 97 -47.12 5.16 -46.19
C GLY A 97 -46.58 5.37 -47.62
N PRO A 98 -47.42 5.27 -48.67
CA PRO A 98 -47.02 5.53 -50.05
C PRO A 98 -46.90 7.05 -50.35
N PRO A 99 -45.89 7.48 -51.15
CA PRO A 99 -44.79 6.67 -51.67
C PRO A 99 -43.68 6.53 -50.62
N ALA A 100 -43.48 5.31 -50.10
CA ALA A 100 -42.39 5.06 -49.17
C ALA A 100 -41.06 5.12 -49.95
N LYS A 101 -40.19 6.07 -49.61
CA LYS A 101 -38.82 6.06 -50.12
C LYS A 101 -38.12 4.80 -49.59
N ARG A 102 -37.72 3.92 -50.50
CA ARG A 102 -37.00 2.68 -50.17
C ARG A 102 -35.66 3.03 -49.49
N ALA A 103 -35.24 2.21 -48.53
CA ALA A 103 -33.90 2.33 -47.98
C ALA A 103 -32.84 2.24 -49.07
N LEU A 104 -31.81 3.08 -48.98
CA LEU A 104 -30.67 3.04 -49.88
C LEU A 104 -29.63 2.07 -49.34
N THR A 105 -28.87 1.42 -50.21
CA THR A 105 -27.67 0.74 -49.72
C THR A 105 -26.65 1.79 -49.27
N LEU A 106 -25.75 1.44 -48.37
CA LEU A 106 -24.66 2.34 -47.99
C LEU A 106 -23.77 2.70 -49.20
N ASP A 107 -23.73 1.84 -50.23
CA ASP A 107 -23.03 2.11 -51.49
C ASP A 107 -23.73 3.21 -52.31
N ASP A 108 -25.06 3.13 -52.43
CA ASP A 108 -25.87 4.17 -53.07
C ASP A 108 -25.77 5.49 -52.31
N LEU A 109 -25.73 5.43 -50.97
CA LEU A 109 -25.62 6.60 -50.11
C LEU A 109 -24.28 7.35 -50.30
N TYR A 110 -23.18 6.63 -50.51
CA TYR A 110 -21.90 7.26 -50.88
C TYR A 110 -21.96 7.95 -52.24
N SER A 111 -22.75 7.40 -53.16
CA SER A 111 -22.98 8.04 -54.46
C SER A 111 -23.88 9.28 -54.31
N GLU A 112 -24.88 9.28 -53.43
CA GLU A 112 -25.73 10.45 -53.19
C GLU A 112 -24.99 11.59 -52.49
N TYR A 113 -24.15 11.26 -51.50
CA TYR A 113 -23.30 12.21 -50.81
C TYR A 113 -22.04 12.50 -51.62
N HIS A 114 -22.08 13.38 -52.62
CA HIS A 114 -20.84 13.76 -53.31
C HIS A 114 -19.97 14.73 -52.47
N GLY A 115 -18.65 14.47 -52.41
CA GLY A 115 -17.64 15.46 -51.99
C GLY A 115 -17.66 15.87 -50.50
N TRP A 116 -18.10 14.98 -49.59
CA TRP A 116 -18.04 15.28 -48.16
C TRP A 116 -16.59 15.50 -47.70
N ARG A 117 -16.39 16.46 -46.78
CA ARG A 117 -15.07 16.71 -46.23
C ARG A 117 -14.88 15.86 -45.00
N CYS A 118 -13.76 15.16 -44.90
CA CYS A 118 -13.35 14.40 -43.71
C CYS A 118 -12.96 15.33 -42.55
N ARG A 119 -13.86 16.22 -42.14
CA ARG A 119 -13.70 17.21 -41.08
C ARG A 119 -14.64 16.91 -39.94
N ARG A 120 -14.17 17.15 -38.73
CA ARG A 120 -14.86 16.78 -37.48
C ARG A 120 -16.27 17.37 -37.31
N HIS A 121 -16.50 18.55 -37.90
CA HIS A 121 -17.77 19.29 -37.84
C HIS A 121 -18.64 19.13 -39.10
N ASP A 122 -18.18 18.38 -40.10
CA ASP A 122 -18.97 18.12 -41.30
C ASP A 122 -20.14 17.17 -40.96
N ALA A 123 -21.37 17.62 -41.22
CA ALA A 123 -22.57 16.90 -40.79
C ALA A 123 -22.72 15.55 -41.51
N THR A 124 -22.44 15.52 -42.81
CA THR A 124 -22.49 14.31 -43.64
C THR A 124 -21.44 13.31 -43.18
N PHE A 125 -20.20 13.76 -42.97
CA PHE A 125 -19.13 12.90 -42.46
C PHE A 125 -19.48 12.31 -41.08
N ARG A 126 -20.00 13.12 -40.15
CA ARG A 126 -20.45 12.63 -38.84
C ARG A 126 -21.62 11.65 -38.96
N HIS A 127 -22.53 11.84 -39.91
CA HIS A 127 -23.62 10.91 -40.17
C HIS A 127 -23.10 9.55 -40.67
N LEU A 128 -22.15 9.54 -41.60
CA LEU A 128 -21.50 8.30 -42.07
C LEU A 128 -20.80 7.55 -40.92
N ILE A 129 -20.12 8.25 -40.03
CA ILE A 129 -19.52 7.62 -38.83
C ILE A 129 -20.59 7.04 -37.90
N ARG A 130 -21.73 7.72 -37.72
CA ARG A 130 -22.87 7.17 -36.95
C ARG A 130 -23.46 5.92 -37.58
N ILE A 131 -23.50 5.84 -38.91
CA ILE A 131 -23.91 4.63 -39.62
C ILE A 131 -22.95 3.48 -39.28
N LEU A 132 -21.63 3.69 -39.40
CA LEU A 132 -20.63 2.67 -39.04
C LEU A 132 -20.75 2.20 -37.58
N ILE A 133 -21.02 3.11 -36.64
CA ILE A 133 -21.28 2.77 -35.23
C ILE A 133 -22.47 1.82 -35.10
N ARG A 134 -23.57 2.06 -35.84
CA ARG A 134 -24.77 1.22 -35.82
C ARG A 134 -24.52 -0.15 -36.47
N ILE A 135 -23.77 -0.21 -37.56
CA ILE A 135 -23.35 -1.48 -38.19
C ILE A 135 -22.52 -2.28 -37.18
N ALA A 136 -21.50 -1.66 -36.57
CA ALA A 136 -20.64 -2.32 -35.59
C ALA A 136 -21.42 -2.82 -34.36
N ALA A 137 -22.51 -2.14 -33.98
CA ALA A 137 -23.41 -2.62 -32.93
C ALA A 137 -24.17 -3.90 -33.34
N ALA A 138 -24.71 -3.94 -34.57
CA ALA A 138 -25.38 -5.12 -35.10
C ALA A 138 -24.43 -6.32 -35.26
N ILE A 139 -23.22 -6.10 -35.78
CA ILE A 139 -22.19 -7.14 -35.91
C ILE A 139 -21.73 -7.63 -34.54
N SER A 140 -21.51 -6.73 -33.58
CA SER A 140 -21.19 -7.12 -32.21
C SER A 140 -22.28 -7.95 -31.55
N TYR A 141 -23.56 -7.73 -31.89
CA TYR A 141 -24.66 -8.56 -31.41
C TYR A 141 -24.61 -9.97 -32.00
N ALA A 142 -24.34 -10.10 -33.31
CA ALA A 142 -24.18 -11.40 -33.96
C ALA A 142 -22.96 -12.18 -33.42
N HIS A 143 -21.82 -11.49 -33.20
CA HIS A 143 -20.62 -12.08 -32.58
C HIS A 143 -20.93 -12.66 -31.20
N ARG A 144 -21.66 -11.92 -30.35
CA ARG A 144 -22.12 -12.44 -29.03
C ARG A 144 -23.09 -13.62 -29.13
N SER A 145 -23.70 -13.83 -30.29
CA SER A 145 -24.59 -14.96 -30.56
C SER A 145 -23.82 -16.13 -31.22
N GLY A 146 -22.49 -16.06 -31.26
CA GLY A 146 -21.63 -17.08 -31.85
C GLY A 146 -21.53 -17.04 -33.38
N LEU A 147 -21.99 -15.97 -34.04
CA LEU A 147 -22.09 -15.91 -35.51
C LEU A 147 -21.14 -14.87 -36.10
N ILE A 148 -20.35 -15.28 -37.10
CA ILE A 148 -19.44 -14.44 -37.88
C ILE A 148 -20.04 -14.22 -39.27
N HIS A 149 -20.12 -12.98 -39.75
CA HIS A 149 -20.82 -12.63 -40.99
C HIS A 149 -20.06 -13.05 -42.26
N ARG A 150 -18.73 -12.82 -42.33
CA ARG A 150 -17.81 -13.19 -43.44
C ARG A 150 -18.05 -12.55 -44.83
N ASP A 151 -19.12 -11.78 -45.03
CA ASP A 151 -19.36 -11.02 -46.30
C ASP A 151 -19.93 -9.62 -46.03
N LEU A 152 -19.48 -8.98 -44.96
CA LEU A 152 -19.92 -7.64 -44.61
C LEU A 152 -19.42 -6.62 -45.63
N LYS A 153 -20.34 -5.95 -46.34
CA LYS A 153 -20.04 -4.95 -47.37
C LYS A 153 -21.11 -3.86 -47.44
N CYS A 154 -20.79 -2.70 -48.05
CA CYS A 154 -21.71 -1.56 -48.08
C CYS A 154 -23.05 -1.87 -48.77
N ARG A 155 -23.06 -2.78 -49.75
CA ARG A 155 -24.28 -3.23 -50.42
C ARG A 155 -25.19 -4.08 -49.51
N ASN A 156 -24.64 -4.67 -48.45
CA ASN A 156 -25.36 -5.47 -47.46
C ASN A 156 -25.80 -4.63 -46.25
N VAL A 157 -25.79 -3.30 -46.38
CA VAL A 157 -26.27 -2.38 -45.36
C VAL A 157 -27.31 -1.46 -45.98
N LEU A 158 -28.52 -1.51 -45.46
CA LEU A 158 -29.61 -0.61 -45.82
C LEU A 158 -29.67 0.56 -44.83
N VAL A 159 -29.77 1.77 -45.35
CA VAL A 159 -29.82 3.00 -44.59
C VAL A 159 -31.13 3.72 -44.90
N THR A 160 -31.80 4.12 -43.83
CA THR A 160 -32.97 5.00 -43.82
C THR A 160 -32.66 6.24 -42.99
N ASP A 161 -33.58 7.19 -42.96
CA ASP A 161 -33.43 8.42 -42.17
C ASP A 161 -33.28 8.12 -40.66
N SER A 162 -33.86 7.01 -40.18
CA SER A 162 -33.92 6.65 -38.76
C SER A 162 -33.15 5.37 -38.40
N ARG A 163 -33.01 4.41 -39.32
CA ARG A 163 -32.46 3.06 -39.08
C ARG A 163 -31.32 2.69 -40.02
N VAL A 164 -30.44 1.82 -39.53
CA VAL A 164 -29.36 1.19 -40.29
C VAL A 164 -29.50 -0.30 -40.06
N VAL A 165 -29.68 -1.07 -41.14
CA VAL A 165 -30.02 -2.49 -41.09
C VAL A 165 -29.01 -3.28 -41.91
N VAL A 166 -28.37 -4.27 -41.30
CA VAL A 166 -27.52 -5.25 -41.97
C VAL A 166 -28.41 -6.36 -42.51
N ILE A 167 -28.17 -6.71 -43.78
CA ILE A 167 -28.89 -7.76 -44.51
C ILE A 167 -27.90 -8.82 -45.00
N ASP A 168 -28.41 -9.95 -45.46
CA ASP A 168 -27.68 -10.96 -46.26
C ASP A 168 -26.58 -11.71 -45.47
N TRP A 169 -26.98 -12.69 -44.68
CA TRP A 169 -26.14 -13.52 -43.80
C TRP A 169 -25.64 -14.82 -44.48
N GLY A 170 -25.57 -14.83 -45.81
CA GLY A 170 -25.40 -16.06 -46.62
C GLY A 170 -24.07 -16.80 -46.47
N LEU A 171 -23.05 -16.19 -45.86
CA LEU A 171 -21.76 -16.83 -45.57
C LEU A 171 -21.50 -17.02 -44.07
N VAL A 172 -22.52 -17.03 -43.21
CA VAL A 172 -22.30 -17.09 -41.76
C VAL A 172 -21.60 -18.37 -41.29
N ARG A 173 -20.64 -18.20 -40.38
CA ARG A 173 -19.98 -19.28 -39.64
C ARG A 173 -20.29 -19.20 -38.15
N VAL A 174 -20.41 -20.37 -37.53
CA VAL A 174 -20.49 -20.52 -36.08
C VAL A 174 -19.06 -20.49 -35.52
N ALA A 175 -18.79 -19.56 -34.62
CA ALA A 175 -17.48 -19.42 -33.96
C ALA A 175 -17.21 -20.61 -33.00
N ASN A 176 -18.22 -21.02 -32.25
CA ASN A 176 -18.20 -22.19 -31.36
C ASN A 176 -19.63 -22.72 -31.18
N LEU A 177 -19.80 -24.05 -31.17
CA LEU A 177 -21.11 -24.68 -31.06
C LEU A 177 -21.77 -24.43 -29.70
N ASP A 178 -20.97 -24.27 -28.65
CA ASP A 178 -21.44 -24.01 -27.29
C ASP A 178 -21.96 -22.57 -27.10
N ASP A 179 -21.59 -21.64 -27.99
CA ASP A 179 -21.93 -20.21 -27.89
C ASP A 179 -23.21 -19.83 -28.66
N LEU A 180 -23.88 -20.79 -29.31
CA LEU A 180 -25.14 -20.56 -30.03
C LEU A 180 -26.30 -20.36 -29.06
N VAL A 181 -26.84 -19.14 -29.00
CA VAL A 181 -27.89 -18.74 -28.06
C VAL A 181 -29.32 -19.03 -28.59
N PHE A 182 -29.48 -19.34 -29.88
CA PHE A 182 -30.79 -19.51 -30.52
C PHE A 182 -31.04 -20.94 -31.05
N GLY A 183 -32.05 -21.62 -30.49
CA GLY A 183 -32.76 -22.75 -31.12
C GLY A 183 -32.80 -24.07 -30.31
N PRO A 184 -33.98 -24.62 -29.96
CA PRO A 184 -34.13 -26.03 -29.64
C PRO A 184 -34.12 -26.86 -30.95
N THR A 185 -33.49 -28.04 -30.94
CA THR A 185 -33.63 -29.09 -31.99
C THR A 185 -33.20 -28.78 -33.44
N LEU A 186 -32.25 -27.87 -33.68
CA LEU A 186 -31.50 -27.91 -34.95
C LEU A 186 -30.32 -28.87 -34.75
N ASP A 187 -30.27 -29.98 -35.47
CA ASP A 187 -29.10 -30.87 -35.48
C ASP A 187 -27.85 -30.02 -35.71
N SER A 188 -26.89 -30.09 -34.78
CA SER A 188 -25.67 -29.27 -34.81
C SER A 188 -24.91 -29.41 -36.15
N SER A 189 -25.14 -30.50 -36.88
CA SER A 189 -24.68 -30.77 -38.24
C SER A 189 -25.19 -29.79 -39.30
N ALA A 190 -26.37 -29.17 -39.15
CA ALA A 190 -26.95 -28.23 -40.10
C ALA A 190 -26.32 -26.81 -40.02
N VAL A 191 -25.73 -26.46 -38.87
CA VAL A 191 -25.09 -25.16 -38.62
C VAL A 191 -23.57 -25.22 -38.78
N ILE A 192 -22.97 -26.39 -38.97
CA ILE A 192 -21.56 -26.51 -39.32
C ILE A 192 -21.43 -26.28 -40.83
N VAL A 193 -20.65 -25.27 -41.21
CA VAL A 193 -20.23 -25.14 -42.61
C VAL A 193 -19.14 -26.18 -42.81
N ASP A 194 -19.36 -27.15 -43.70
CA ASP A 194 -18.22 -27.83 -44.28
C ASP A 194 -17.55 -26.84 -45.25
N ASP A 195 -16.48 -26.18 -44.79
CA ASP A 195 -15.71 -25.25 -45.61
C ASP A 195 -15.11 -25.95 -46.86
N GLN A 196 -15.11 -27.30 -46.91
CA GLN A 196 -14.73 -28.08 -48.10
C GLN A 196 -15.79 -27.97 -49.22
N LEU A 197 -17.09 -27.94 -48.89
CA LEU A 197 -18.18 -27.73 -49.88
C LEU A 197 -18.19 -26.31 -50.48
N LEU A 198 -17.45 -25.35 -49.91
CA LEU A 198 -17.32 -23.98 -50.41
C LEU A 198 -16.09 -23.78 -51.31
N THR A 199 -15.11 -24.67 -51.26
CA THR A 199 -13.79 -24.51 -51.92
C THR A 199 -13.61 -25.37 -53.17
N HIS A 200 -14.56 -26.27 -53.49
CA HIS A 200 -14.43 -27.21 -54.62
C HIS A 200 -14.37 -26.56 -56.02
N ASP A 201 -14.77 -25.29 -56.19
CA ASP A 201 -14.78 -24.61 -57.49
C ASP A 201 -13.67 -23.55 -57.66
N GLY A 202 -12.73 -23.41 -56.72
CA GLY A 202 -11.67 -22.40 -56.81
C GLY A 202 -12.17 -20.94 -56.73
N GLU A 203 -13.44 -20.73 -56.38
CA GLU A 203 -14.03 -19.41 -56.15
C GLU A 203 -13.63 -18.86 -54.77
N GLN A 204 -13.12 -17.64 -54.75
CA GLN A 204 -12.73 -16.93 -53.54
C GLN A 204 -13.97 -16.59 -52.69
N ILE A 205 -13.99 -16.98 -51.42
CA ILE A 205 -15.13 -16.77 -50.51
C ILE A 205 -15.17 -15.31 -50.01
N GLY A 206 -16.27 -14.61 -50.31
CA GLY A 206 -16.52 -13.23 -49.93
C GLY A 206 -16.20 -12.21 -51.02
N THR A 207 -16.52 -10.93 -50.79
CA THR A 207 -16.25 -9.87 -51.76
C THR A 207 -14.79 -9.39 -51.61
N PRO A 208 -13.87 -9.61 -52.59
CA PRO A 208 -12.41 -9.48 -52.39
C PRO A 208 -11.91 -8.18 -51.72
N PRO A 209 -12.39 -6.96 -52.09
CA PRO A 209 -11.93 -5.72 -51.44
C PRO A 209 -12.37 -5.57 -49.97
N TYR A 210 -13.43 -6.27 -49.54
CA TYR A 210 -13.92 -6.26 -48.15
C TYR A 210 -13.44 -7.44 -47.31
N SER A 211 -12.99 -8.51 -47.98
CA SER A 211 -12.60 -9.76 -47.33
C SER A 211 -11.25 -9.61 -46.67
N ALA A 212 -11.10 -10.15 -45.45
CA ALA A 212 -9.84 -10.11 -44.73
C ALA A 212 -8.76 -10.98 -45.40
N PRO A 213 -7.46 -10.65 -45.26
CA PRO A 213 -6.37 -11.43 -45.85
C PRO A 213 -6.42 -12.93 -45.52
N GLU A 214 -6.66 -13.27 -44.26
CA GLU A 214 -6.78 -14.66 -43.80
C GLU A 214 -7.97 -15.38 -44.43
N GLN A 215 -9.12 -14.70 -44.58
CA GLN A 215 -10.32 -15.26 -45.21
C GLN A 215 -10.11 -15.55 -46.70
N ARG A 216 -9.32 -14.71 -47.40
CA ARG A 216 -8.98 -14.91 -48.82
C ARG A 216 -8.05 -16.09 -49.07
N VAL A 217 -7.21 -16.42 -48.08
CA VAL A 217 -6.28 -17.56 -48.15
C VAL A 217 -6.98 -18.83 -47.73
N ASP A 218 -7.74 -18.78 -46.63
CA ASP A 218 -8.45 -19.91 -46.06
C ASP A 218 -9.65 -19.39 -45.26
N ALA A 219 -10.86 -19.59 -45.79
CA ALA A 219 -12.09 -19.13 -45.15
C ALA A 219 -12.35 -19.78 -43.78
N SER A 220 -11.71 -20.93 -43.49
CA SER A 220 -11.79 -21.60 -42.19
C SER A 220 -10.93 -20.93 -41.11
N ARG A 221 -10.10 -19.95 -41.48
CA ARG A 221 -9.32 -19.13 -40.53
C ARG A 221 -10.02 -17.82 -40.15
N ALA A 222 -11.18 -17.54 -40.73
CA ALA A 222 -11.95 -16.34 -40.41
C ALA A 222 -12.60 -16.45 -39.02
N ASP A 223 -12.36 -15.42 -38.20
CA ASP A 223 -12.95 -15.22 -36.86
C ASP A 223 -13.68 -13.86 -36.80
N GLU A 224 -14.14 -13.43 -35.62
CA GLU A 224 -14.79 -12.13 -35.43
C GLU A 224 -13.97 -10.94 -35.98
N ARG A 225 -12.64 -11.06 -36.00
CA ARG A 225 -11.70 -10.01 -36.46
C ARG A 225 -11.67 -9.90 -37.97
N SER A 226 -12.19 -10.89 -38.70
CA SER A 226 -12.43 -10.78 -40.14
C SER A 226 -13.56 -9.78 -40.45
N ASP A 227 -14.64 -9.79 -39.67
CA ASP A 227 -15.71 -8.78 -39.81
C ASP A 227 -15.23 -7.37 -39.37
N VAL A 228 -14.33 -7.30 -38.38
CA VAL A 228 -13.65 -6.04 -37.98
C VAL A 228 -12.85 -5.46 -39.15
N TYR A 229 -12.17 -6.31 -39.93
CA TYR A 229 -11.47 -5.87 -41.13
C TYR A 229 -12.44 -5.29 -42.15
N SER A 230 -13.58 -5.96 -42.39
CA SER A 230 -14.61 -5.47 -43.30
C SER A 230 -15.22 -4.13 -42.85
N LEU A 231 -15.45 -3.94 -41.54
CA LEU A 231 -15.81 -2.63 -40.96
C LEU A 231 -14.71 -1.59 -41.18
N GLY A 232 -13.44 -1.99 -41.09
CA GLY A 232 -12.27 -1.17 -41.43
C GLY A 232 -12.29 -0.70 -42.88
N VAL A 233 -12.62 -1.59 -43.82
CA VAL A 233 -12.79 -1.25 -45.24
C VAL A 233 -13.94 -0.27 -45.43
N MET A 234 -15.07 -0.44 -44.74
CA MET A 234 -16.17 0.54 -44.79
C MET A 234 -15.73 1.92 -44.29
N LEU A 235 -14.95 1.98 -43.20
CA LEU A 235 -14.36 3.24 -42.71
C LEU A 235 -13.36 3.82 -43.71
N TYR A 236 -12.54 2.99 -44.35
CA TYR A 236 -11.63 3.42 -45.41
C TYR A 236 -12.39 4.13 -46.54
N ARG A 237 -13.52 3.55 -46.99
CA ARG A 237 -14.36 4.18 -48.02
C ARG A 237 -14.90 5.52 -47.57
N VAL A 238 -15.32 5.65 -46.30
CA VAL A 238 -15.74 6.96 -45.75
C VAL A 238 -14.59 7.98 -45.78
N LEU A 239 -13.37 7.56 -45.45
CA LEU A 239 -12.19 8.43 -45.47
C LEU A 239 -11.73 8.79 -46.88
N MET A 240 -11.92 7.90 -47.85
CA MET A 240 -11.57 8.07 -49.26
C MET A 240 -12.76 8.49 -50.13
N GLN A 241 -13.80 9.07 -49.51
CA GLN A 241 -14.93 9.67 -50.23
C GLN A 241 -15.62 8.70 -51.23
N GLY A 242 -15.78 7.44 -50.82
CA GLY A 242 -16.45 6.39 -51.59
C GLY A 242 -15.51 5.40 -52.30
N GLU A 243 -14.23 5.73 -52.46
CA GLU A 243 -13.26 4.86 -53.12
C GLU A 243 -12.98 3.58 -52.30
N LEU A 244 -12.93 2.45 -53.00
CA LEU A 244 -12.51 1.16 -52.44
C LEU A 244 -10.98 1.05 -52.39
N PRO A 245 -10.43 0.29 -51.43
CA PRO A 245 -9.04 -0.10 -51.50
C PRO A 245 -8.82 -1.01 -52.73
N ALA A 246 -7.58 -1.04 -53.25
CA ALA A 246 -7.21 -1.95 -54.32
C ALA A 246 -7.53 -3.41 -53.91
N ALA A 247 -8.07 -4.19 -54.85
CA ALA A 247 -8.50 -5.58 -54.61
C ALA A 247 -7.33 -6.56 -54.42
N ASP A 248 -6.09 -6.08 -54.55
CA ASP A 248 -4.87 -6.88 -54.39
C ASP A 248 -4.72 -7.40 -52.95
N ALA A 249 -3.92 -8.47 -52.78
CA ALA A 249 -3.73 -9.15 -51.49
C ALA A 249 -3.25 -8.23 -50.35
N ARG A 250 -2.75 -7.02 -50.65
CA ARG A 250 -2.34 -5.99 -49.69
C ARG A 250 -2.86 -4.61 -50.13
N PRO A 251 -3.94 -4.09 -49.55
CA PRO A 251 -4.37 -2.73 -49.87
C PRO A 251 -3.31 -1.74 -49.37
N SER A 252 -2.73 -0.94 -50.28
CA SER A 252 -1.83 0.15 -49.87
C SER A 252 -2.62 1.18 -49.07
N LEU A 253 -2.30 1.27 -47.79
CA LEU A 253 -2.84 2.27 -46.86
C LEU A 253 -2.06 3.61 -46.91
N ASP A 254 -1.21 3.80 -47.93
CA ASP A 254 -0.42 5.03 -48.09
C ASP A 254 -1.31 6.26 -48.33
N LYS A 255 -2.45 6.08 -49.01
CA LYS A 255 -3.47 7.13 -49.19
C LYS A 255 -3.98 7.69 -47.84
N LEU A 256 -3.98 6.88 -46.78
CA LEU A 256 -4.38 7.33 -45.42
C LEU A 256 -3.32 8.23 -44.74
N ARG A 257 -2.16 8.48 -45.36
CA ARG A 257 -1.14 9.43 -44.85
C ARG A 257 -1.48 10.89 -45.15
N ALA A 258 -2.56 11.16 -45.88
CA ALA A 258 -2.94 12.51 -46.25
C ALA A 258 -3.25 13.37 -45.01
N SER A 259 -2.63 14.56 -44.94
CA SER A 259 -2.68 15.45 -43.77
C SER A 259 -4.08 16.02 -43.45
N HIS A 260 -4.99 15.99 -44.42
CA HIS A 260 -6.36 16.49 -44.26
C HIS A 260 -7.31 15.50 -43.57
N LEU A 261 -6.89 14.25 -43.37
CA LEU A 261 -7.70 13.23 -42.72
C LEU A 261 -7.57 13.29 -41.18
N PRO A 262 -8.65 13.00 -40.43
CA PRO A 262 -8.57 12.96 -38.96
C PRO A 262 -7.65 11.82 -38.50
N ARG A 263 -6.56 12.18 -37.82
CA ARG A 263 -5.53 11.21 -37.35
C ARG A 263 -6.11 10.04 -36.57
N ASP A 264 -7.04 10.31 -35.66
CA ASP A 264 -7.70 9.30 -34.83
C ASP A 264 -8.48 8.27 -35.69
N LEU A 265 -9.24 8.72 -36.69
CA LEU A 265 -9.98 7.82 -37.59
C LEU A 265 -9.05 7.05 -38.53
N VAL A 266 -7.95 7.68 -38.96
CA VAL A 266 -6.89 6.99 -39.72
C VAL A 266 -6.27 5.88 -38.87
N ALA A 267 -6.00 6.13 -37.59
CA ALA A 267 -5.49 5.12 -36.67
C ALA A 267 -6.50 3.97 -36.50
N ILE A 268 -7.77 4.28 -36.26
CA ILE A 268 -8.84 3.28 -36.16
C ILE A 268 -8.92 2.43 -37.44
N CYS A 269 -8.90 3.07 -38.60
CA CYS A 269 -8.95 2.40 -39.91
C CYS A 269 -7.74 1.48 -40.12
N ARG A 270 -6.52 1.94 -39.80
CA ARG A 270 -5.30 1.14 -39.92
C ARG A 270 -5.30 -0.06 -39.00
N THR A 271 -5.67 0.14 -37.74
CA THR A 271 -5.77 -0.96 -36.77
C THR A 271 -6.80 -1.99 -37.22
N ALA A 272 -7.98 -1.56 -37.67
CA ALA A 272 -9.00 -2.49 -38.16
C ALA A 272 -8.54 -3.26 -39.42
N MET A 273 -7.75 -2.63 -40.30
CA MET A 273 -7.26 -3.22 -41.54
C MET A 273 -5.85 -3.84 -41.44
N SER A 274 -5.34 -4.12 -40.23
CA SER A 274 -4.04 -4.76 -40.04
C SER A 274 -3.97 -6.14 -40.73
N GLU A 275 -2.82 -6.49 -41.33
CA GLU A 275 -2.64 -7.76 -42.03
C GLU A 275 -2.81 -8.95 -41.07
N GLN A 276 -2.21 -8.88 -39.88
CA GLN A 276 -2.34 -9.87 -38.82
C GLN A 276 -3.63 -9.63 -38.01
N PRO A 277 -4.52 -10.63 -37.86
CA PRO A 277 -5.74 -10.51 -37.07
C PRO A 277 -5.49 -10.05 -35.63
N GLU A 278 -4.39 -10.49 -35.00
CA GLU A 278 -4.05 -10.17 -33.61
C GLU A 278 -3.73 -8.68 -33.38
N GLN A 279 -3.39 -7.96 -34.45
CA GLN A 279 -3.13 -6.52 -34.43
C GLN A 279 -4.39 -5.69 -34.69
N ARG A 280 -5.55 -6.33 -34.89
CA ARG A 280 -6.84 -5.66 -35.06
C ARG A 280 -7.53 -5.48 -33.72
N TYR A 281 -8.67 -4.78 -33.73
CA TYR A 281 -9.57 -4.82 -32.59
C TYR A 281 -10.02 -6.25 -32.36
N ALA A 282 -9.98 -6.70 -31.11
CA ALA A 282 -10.41 -8.05 -30.75
C ALA A 282 -11.89 -8.31 -31.07
N THR A 283 -12.74 -7.27 -31.04
CA THR A 283 -14.19 -7.36 -31.28
C THR A 283 -14.73 -6.13 -32.01
N ALA A 284 -15.85 -6.27 -32.72
CA ALA A 284 -16.57 -5.14 -33.32
C ALA A 284 -17.01 -4.09 -32.28
N ALA A 285 -17.28 -4.51 -31.03
CA ALA A 285 -17.62 -3.61 -29.93
C ALA A 285 -16.47 -2.67 -29.56
N ALA A 286 -15.22 -3.14 -29.61
CA ALA A 286 -14.05 -2.32 -29.33
C ALA A 286 -13.84 -1.24 -30.40
N MET A 287 -13.97 -1.61 -31.68
CA MET A 287 -13.94 -0.64 -32.78
C MET A 287 -15.07 0.38 -32.69
N ARG A 288 -16.30 -0.08 -32.37
CA ARG A 288 -17.47 0.80 -32.15
C ARG A 288 -17.18 1.87 -31.09
N ARG A 289 -16.60 1.46 -29.95
CA ARG A 289 -16.26 2.36 -28.84
C ARG A 289 -15.31 3.47 -29.27
N ASP A 290 -14.29 3.16 -30.06
CA ASP A 290 -13.34 4.16 -30.55
C ASP A 290 -13.97 5.12 -31.58
N LEU A 291 -14.88 4.64 -32.42
CA LEU A 291 -15.69 5.50 -33.29
C LEU A 291 -16.61 6.44 -32.49
N GLU A 292 -17.26 5.93 -31.43
CA GLU A 292 -18.07 6.71 -30.50
C GLU A 292 -17.23 7.74 -29.74
N HIS A 293 -16.03 7.37 -29.29
CA HIS A 293 -15.10 8.29 -28.64
C HIS A 293 -14.71 9.42 -29.59
N TRP A 294 -14.37 9.11 -30.83
CA TRP A 294 -14.05 10.12 -31.83
C TRP A 294 -15.22 11.09 -32.05
N LEU A 295 -16.45 10.57 -32.18
CA LEU A 295 -17.67 11.36 -32.40
C LEU A 295 -17.99 12.29 -31.23
N ASN A 296 -17.66 11.87 -30.00
CA ASN A 296 -17.91 12.57 -28.73
C ASN A 296 -16.71 13.40 -28.23
N ASP A 297 -15.69 13.61 -29.06
CA ASP A 297 -14.47 14.37 -28.72
C ASP A 297 -13.66 13.77 -27.55
N LEU A 298 -13.76 12.46 -27.35
CA LEU A 298 -13.00 11.69 -26.37
C LEU A 298 -11.73 11.08 -27.01
N PRO A 299 -10.72 10.72 -26.21
CA PRO A 299 -9.55 10.02 -26.72
C PRO A 299 -9.88 8.60 -27.19
N VAL A 300 -9.30 8.20 -28.32
CA VAL A 300 -9.44 6.85 -28.89
C VAL A 300 -8.32 5.95 -28.40
N SER A 301 -8.58 4.66 -28.20
CA SER A 301 -7.64 3.73 -27.59
C SER A 301 -6.36 3.55 -28.41
N VAL A 302 -6.47 3.59 -29.75
CA VAL A 302 -5.36 3.34 -30.67
C VAL A 302 -4.43 4.53 -30.93
N SER A 303 -4.79 5.74 -30.48
CA SER A 303 -4.00 6.97 -30.69
C SER A 303 -3.87 7.79 -29.41
N PHE A 304 -3.79 7.10 -28.27
CA PHE A 304 -3.80 7.73 -26.96
C PHE A 304 -2.54 8.60 -26.75
N ASN A 305 -2.74 9.92 -26.67
CA ASN A 305 -1.73 10.90 -26.25
C ASN A 305 -2.23 11.60 -24.98
N LEU A 306 -1.46 11.53 -23.89
CA LEU A 306 -1.81 12.11 -22.58
C LEU A 306 -2.05 13.62 -22.65
N VAL A 307 -1.25 14.34 -23.43
CA VAL A 307 -1.32 15.81 -23.56
C VAL A 307 -2.57 16.21 -24.34
N ASP A 308 -2.82 15.58 -25.48
CA ASP A 308 -4.01 15.88 -26.32
C ASP A 308 -5.31 15.49 -25.61
N SER A 309 -5.30 14.39 -24.85
CA SER A 309 -6.46 13.93 -24.08
C SER A 309 -6.83 14.92 -22.98
N PHE A 310 -5.83 15.44 -22.25
CA PHE A 310 -6.03 16.48 -21.24
C PHE A 310 -6.63 17.75 -21.85
N TRP A 311 -6.09 18.24 -22.97
CA TRP A 311 -6.60 19.44 -23.64
C TRP A 311 -7.99 19.28 -24.27
N ARG A 312 -8.38 18.08 -24.69
CA ARG A 312 -9.74 17.78 -25.19
C ARG A 312 -10.75 17.78 -24.04
N VAL A 313 -10.41 17.14 -22.93
CA VAL A 313 -11.25 17.11 -21.71
C VAL A 313 -11.36 18.51 -21.10
N ALA A 314 -10.27 19.26 -21.00
CA ALA A 314 -10.26 20.64 -20.51
C ALA A 314 -11.11 21.59 -21.38
N ARG A 315 -11.14 21.39 -22.71
CA ARG A 315 -12.02 22.14 -23.61
C ARG A 315 -13.50 21.76 -23.51
N ARG A 316 -13.80 20.54 -23.07
CA ARG A 316 -15.18 20.09 -22.81
C ARG A 316 -15.71 20.64 -21.47
N TYR A 317 -14.85 20.75 -20.46
CA TYR A 317 -15.19 21.27 -19.14
C TYR A 317 -14.56 22.66 -18.88
N ARG A 318 -14.74 23.60 -19.83
CA ARG A 318 -14.09 24.93 -19.80
C ARG A 318 -14.31 25.71 -18.51
N THR A 319 -15.50 25.61 -17.92
CA THR A 319 -15.85 26.29 -16.67
C THR A 319 -15.13 25.68 -15.46
N LEU A 320 -15.07 24.36 -15.36
CA LEU A 320 -14.33 23.66 -14.29
C LEU A 320 -12.81 23.88 -14.43
N ALA A 321 -12.29 23.88 -15.66
CA ALA A 321 -10.90 24.16 -15.93
C ALA A 321 -10.50 25.60 -15.54
N SER A 322 -11.35 26.61 -15.80
CA SER A 322 -11.11 28.00 -15.37
C SER A 322 -11.17 28.16 -13.85
N ILE A 323 -12.07 27.44 -13.17
CA ILE A 323 -12.15 27.43 -11.69
C ILE A 323 -10.89 26.77 -11.09
N GLY A 324 -10.42 25.66 -11.68
CA GLY A 324 -9.19 25.01 -11.27
C GLY A 324 -7.96 25.91 -11.44
N LEU A 325 -7.84 26.60 -12.57
CA LEU A 325 -6.71 27.50 -12.85
C LEU A 325 -6.70 28.72 -11.91
N THR A 326 -7.86 29.33 -11.66
CA THR A 326 -7.97 30.46 -10.72
C THR A 326 -7.66 30.04 -9.29
N SER A 327 -8.13 28.86 -8.86
CA SER A 327 -7.81 28.30 -7.54
C SER A 327 -6.32 28.00 -7.39
N ALA A 328 -5.67 27.49 -8.45
CA ALA A 328 -4.23 27.24 -8.45
C ALA A 328 -3.41 28.54 -8.39
N LEU A 329 -3.82 29.59 -9.12
CA LEU A 329 -3.20 30.91 -9.05
C LEU A 329 -3.33 31.51 -7.65
N ILE A 330 -4.52 31.41 -7.04
CA ILE A 330 -4.75 31.87 -5.66
C ILE A 330 -3.85 31.09 -4.69
N ALA A 331 -3.77 29.76 -4.81
CA ALA A 331 -2.91 28.93 -3.98
C ALA A 331 -1.41 29.30 -4.12
N LEU A 332 -0.95 29.62 -5.33
CA LEU A 332 0.44 30.07 -5.55
C LEU A 332 0.71 31.43 -4.91
N VAL A 333 -0.23 32.37 -4.97
CA VAL A 333 -0.12 33.65 -4.26
C VAL A 333 -0.06 33.43 -2.75
N TYR A 334 -0.95 32.59 -2.20
CA TYR A 334 -0.93 32.24 -0.78
C TYR A 334 0.38 31.56 -0.37
N LEU A 335 0.91 30.64 -1.18
CA LEU A 335 2.18 29.99 -0.93
C LEU A 335 3.35 30.98 -0.95
N GLY A 336 3.32 31.95 -1.87
CA GLY A 336 4.30 33.04 -1.92
C GLY A 336 4.27 33.92 -0.67
N ILE A 337 3.07 34.34 -0.24
CA ILE A 337 2.89 35.14 0.99
C ILE A 337 3.34 34.34 2.22
N PHE A 338 2.95 33.07 2.32
CA PHE A 338 3.34 32.19 3.42
C PHE A 338 4.86 32.05 3.53
N ASN A 339 5.54 31.80 2.40
CA ASN A 339 7.00 31.71 2.37
C ASN A 339 7.68 33.04 2.73
N TYR A 340 7.14 34.17 2.27
CA TYR A 340 7.66 35.50 2.61
C TYR A 340 7.53 35.82 4.11
N LEU A 341 6.38 35.50 4.72
CA LEU A 341 6.17 35.70 6.15
C LEU A 341 7.07 34.79 6.99
N ASN A 342 7.26 33.54 6.56
CA ASN A 342 8.15 32.60 7.25
C ASN A 342 9.63 33.00 7.13
N SER A 343 10.06 33.57 6.00
CA SER A 343 11.44 34.04 5.85
C SER A 343 11.74 35.26 6.73
N GLN A 344 10.78 36.18 6.87
CA GLN A 344 10.87 37.30 7.82
C GLN A 344 11.01 36.81 9.27
N ARG A 345 10.14 35.88 9.70
CA ARG A 345 10.21 35.29 11.05
C ARG A 345 11.53 34.57 11.32
N ALA A 346 12.04 33.84 10.33
CA ALA A 346 13.33 33.15 10.45
C ALA A 346 14.49 34.14 10.60
N ALA A 347 14.46 35.28 9.90
CA ALA A 347 15.47 36.32 10.04
C ALA A 347 15.42 37.01 11.41
N GLU A 348 14.22 37.26 11.96
CA GLU A 348 14.06 37.80 13.31
C GLU A 348 14.57 36.83 14.38
N LEU A 349 14.21 35.55 14.29
CA LEU A 349 14.70 34.51 15.19
C LEU A 349 16.22 34.35 15.11
N SER A 350 16.80 34.41 13.91
CA SER A 350 18.25 34.33 13.76
C SER A 350 18.97 35.50 14.45
N ARG A 351 18.43 36.72 14.39
CA ARG A 351 19.02 37.87 15.08
C ARG A 351 18.93 37.72 16.60
N ALA A 352 17.76 37.30 17.10
CA ALA A 352 17.57 37.06 18.53
C ALA A 352 18.49 35.96 19.05
N ASN A 353 18.72 34.88 18.28
CA ASN A 353 19.65 33.83 18.65
C ASN A 353 21.10 34.33 18.68
N THR A 354 21.53 35.14 17.70
CA THR A 354 22.89 35.71 17.73
C THR A 354 23.08 36.63 18.95
N GLU A 355 22.10 37.47 19.27
CA GLU A 355 22.14 38.31 20.48
C GLU A 355 22.20 37.46 21.77
N LEU A 356 21.47 36.34 21.82
CA LEU A 356 21.49 35.42 22.94
C LEU A 356 22.86 34.70 23.04
N ASP A 357 23.42 34.23 21.93
CA ASP A 357 24.72 33.56 21.88
C ASP A 357 25.85 34.50 22.33
N ASP A 358 25.83 35.76 21.88
CA ASP A 358 26.79 36.79 22.32
C ASP A 358 26.67 37.07 23.82
N ALA A 359 25.44 37.14 24.35
CA ALA A 359 25.19 37.32 25.78
C ALA A 359 25.64 36.09 26.61
N VAL A 360 25.41 34.88 26.10
CA VAL A 360 25.87 33.62 26.73
C VAL A 360 27.40 33.57 26.72
N ALA A 361 28.06 33.91 25.62
CA ALA A 361 29.52 33.96 25.53
C ALA A 361 30.13 34.98 26.51
N ALA A 362 29.54 36.17 26.62
CA ALA A 362 29.96 37.19 27.59
C ALA A 362 29.82 36.69 29.04
N ASN A 363 28.69 36.04 29.37
CA ASN A 363 28.47 35.46 30.69
C ASN A 363 29.43 34.31 31.00
N GLN A 364 29.72 33.45 30.03
CA GLN A 364 30.71 32.39 30.17
C GLN A 364 32.11 32.96 30.41
N GLN A 365 32.49 34.04 29.73
CA GLN A 365 33.77 34.70 29.94
C GLN A 365 33.89 35.33 31.34
N LEU A 366 32.83 35.98 31.84
CA LEU A 366 32.77 36.48 33.21
C LEU A 366 32.86 35.34 34.24
N ALA A 367 32.13 34.24 34.02
CA ALA A 367 32.19 33.07 34.87
C ALA A 367 33.58 32.42 34.87
N TYR A 368 34.26 32.39 33.73
CA TYR A 368 35.63 31.89 33.60
C TYR A 368 36.62 32.76 34.38
N GLN A 369 36.53 34.08 34.26
CA GLN A 369 37.36 35.02 35.03
C GLN A 369 37.12 34.88 36.54
N ALA A 370 35.86 34.74 36.96
CA ALA A 370 35.52 34.50 38.36
C ALA A 370 36.11 33.18 38.89
N LYS A 371 36.06 32.10 38.08
CA LYS A 371 36.70 30.82 38.41
C LYS A 371 38.21 30.94 38.56
N GLN A 372 38.90 31.68 37.68
CA GLN A 372 40.36 31.90 37.79
C GLN A 372 40.74 32.70 39.05
N GLN A 373 39.96 33.71 39.41
CA GLN A 373 40.18 34.46 40.66
C GLN A 373 39.98 33.56 41.89
N LEU A 374 38.94 32.73 41.87
CA LEU A 374 38.67 31.75 42.93
C LEU A 374 39.77 30.70 43.04
N SER A 375 40.30 30.19 41.93
CA SER A 375 41.40 29.19 41.96
C SER A 375 42.68 29.78 42.54
N LEU A 376 43.04 31.02 42.18
CA LEU A 376 44.20 31.74 42.75
C LEU A 376 44.05 31.99 44.26
N ILE A 377 42.85 32.31 44.73
CA ILE A 377 42.55 32.47 46.16
C ILE A 377 42.68 31.13 46.88
N ARG A 378 42.12 30.05 46.31
CA ARG A 378 42.22 28.69 46.86
C ARG A 378 43.68 28.22 46.95
N GLU A 379 44.49 28.42 45.92
CA GLU A 379 45.91 28.00 45.91
C GLU A 379 46.74 28.68 47.03
N ARG A 380 46.46 29.97 47.30
CA ARG A 380 47.09 30.71 48.41
C ARG A 380 46.62 30.22 49.78
N GLN A 381 45.32 29.95 49.94
CA GLN A 381 44.78 29.38 51.17
C GLN A 381 45.34 27.97 51.43
N TYR A 382 45.40 27.15 50.39
CA TYR A 382 45.92 25.78 50.43
C TYR A 382 47.40 25.72 50.82
N SER A 383 48.25 26.55 50.18
CA SER A 383 49.68 26.61 50.50
C SER A 383 49.96 27.12 51.92
N SER A 384 49.13 28.01 52.46
CA SER A 384 49.19 28.45 53.87
C SER A 384 48.83 27.30 54.83
N THR A 385 47.73 26.60 54.56
CA THR A 385 47.21 25.50 55.38
C THR A 385 48.19 24.32 55.41
N LEU A 386 48.83 23.99 54.29
CA LEU A 386 49.85 22.94 54.22
C LEU A 386 51.08 23.23 55.08
N ARG A 387 51.50 24.49 55.17
CA ARG A 387 52.60 24.88 56.08
C ARG A 387 52.19 24.69 57.53
N GLU A 388 50.99 25.12 57.89
CA GLU A 388 50.44 25.02 59.25
C GLU A 388 50.24 23.57 59.70
N ALA A 389 49.70 22.71 58.83
CA ALA A 389 49.62 21.27 59.06
C ALA A 389 50.99 20.62 59.21
N SER A 390 52.00 21.03 58.43
CA SER A 390 53.36 20.49 58.54
C SER A 390 54.03 20.84 59.89
N THR A 391 53.76 22.02 60.44
CA THR A 391 54.25 22.43 61.76
C THR A 391 53.57 21.65 62.89
N LEU A 392 52.26 21.43 62.81
CA LEU A 392 51.50 20.67 63.82
C LEU A 392 51.91 19.18 63.89
N ILE A 393 52.29 18.58 62.75
CA ILE A 393 52.81 17.20 62.69
C ILE A 393 54.17 17.06 63.39
N VAL A 394 55.01 18.12 63.37
CA VAL A 394 56.31 18.12 64.07
C VAL A 394 56.13 18.29 65.59
N GLU A 395 55.07 18.97 66.02
CA GLU A 395 54.74 19.26 67.43
C GLU A 395 53.99 18.12 68.17
N HIS A 396 53.78 16.96 67.52
CA HIS A 396 53.17 15.74 68.09
C HIS A 396 51.68 15.84 68.46
N ASP A 397 50.89 16.66 67.76
CA ASP A 397 49.40 16.66 67.86
C ASP A 397 48.75 16.17 66.55
N PRO A 398 48.59 14.84 66.37
CA PRO A 398 48.11 14.25 65.13
C PRO A 398 46.60 14.44 64.89
N GLN A 399 45.83 14.88 65.89
CA GLN A 399 44.39 15.06 65.77
C GLN A 399 44.05 16.45 65.23
N ALA A 400 44.74 17.50 65.71
CA ALA A 400 44.60 18.87 65.20
C ALA A 400 45.09 18.99 63.74
N ALA A 401 46.18 18.32 63.37
CA ALA A 401 46.66 18.27 61.98
C ALA A 401 45.69 17.54 61.04
N ARG A 402 44.90 16.59 61.56
CA ARG A 402 43.87 15.86 60.80
C ARG A 402 42.63 16.73 60.56
N GLU A 403 42.13 17.42 61.57
CA GLU A 403 41.00 18.35 61.42
C GLU A 403 41.29 19.49 60.43
N LEU A 404 42.53 19.99 60.40
CA LEU A 404 42.97 21.02 59.43
C LEU A 404 43.09 20.48 57.98
N LEU A 405 43.44 19.20 57.81
CA LEU A 405 43.58 18.53 56.50
C LEU A 405 42.26 17.92 55.98
N ASP A 406 41.27 17.69 56.87
CA ASP A 406 39.94 17.16 56.57
C ASP A 406 38.86 18.25 56.35
N ASP A 407 39.20 19.54 56.49
CA ASP A 407 38.28 20.64 56.13
C ASP A 407 38.01 20.65 54.61
N VAL A 408 36.84 20.12 54.26
CA VAL A 408 36.36 19.88 52.89
C VAL A 408 36.23 21.18 52.08
N ASN A 409 36.12 22.34 52.74
CA ASN A 409 35.96 23.63 52.04
C ASN A 409 37.26 24.18 51.46
N LEU A 410 38.42 23.63 51.85
CA LEU A 410 39.74 24.17 51.49
C LEU A 410 40.42 23.43 50.33
N CYS A 411 40.01 22.21 49.97
CA CYS A 411 40.65 21.44 48.89
C CYS A 411 39.68 20.46 48.20
N ALA A 412 39.49 20.59 46.89
CA ALA A 412 38.81 19.59 46.07
C ALA A 412 39.76 18.41 45.76
N ASP A 413 39.21 17.20 45.57
CA ASP A 413 40.01 15.97 45.36
C ASP A 413 41.04 16.06 44.21
N SER A 414 40.78 16.92 43.22
CA SER A 414 41.64 17.17 42.07
C SER A 414 42.91 17.98 42.38
N ASP A 415 42.90 18.81 43.43
CA ASP A 415 43.96 19.80 43.72
C ASP A 415 45.00 19.28 44.75
N ARG A 416 44.87 18.00 45.13
CA ARG A 416 45.73 17.31 46.10
C ARG A 416 47.08 16.92 45.48
N GLU A 417 48.04 17.84 45.51
CA GLU A 417 49.42 17.66 45.03
C GLU A 417 50.29 16.75 45.94
N PHE A 418 51.50 16.39 45.46
CA PHE A 418 52.45 15.51 46.15
C PHE A 418 52.68 15.84 47.63
N THR A 419 52.79 17.13 47.98
CA THR A 419 53.07 17.61 49.34
C THR A 419 51.92 17.36 50.32
N TRP A 420 50.68 17.55 49.88
CA TRP A 420 49.49 17.21 50.68
C TRP A 420 49.36 15.71 50.82
N ARG A 421 49.58 14.95 49.73
CA ARG A 421 49.58 13.48 49.78
C ARG A 421 50.66 12.94 50.69
N LEU A 422 51.82 13.58 50.78
CA LEU A 422 52.91 13.18 51.67
C LEU A 422 52.61 13.46 53.16
N LEU A 423 52.11 14.66 53.47
CA LEU A 423 51.71 15.03 54.84
C LEU A 423 50.50 14.20 55.29
N ARG A 424 49.54 13.98 54.38
CA ARG A 424 48.41 13.10 54.59
C ARG A 424 48.82 11.63 54.67
N ASP A 425 49.73 11.11 53.85
CA ASP A 425 50.26 9.73 53.94
C ASP A 425 51.03 9.50 55.26
N ARG A 426 51.65 10.54 55.83
CA ARG A 426 52.17 10.49 57.22
C ARG A 426 51.07 10.40 58.28
N VAL A 427 49.93 11.07 58.08
CA VAL A 427 48.74 11.00 58.96
C VAL A 427 47.88 9.74 58.67
N GLU A 428 47.92 9.20 57.44
CA GLU A 428 47.13 8.11 56.86
C GLU A 428 47.90 6.80 56.65
N ARG A 429 49.15 6.68 57.13
CA ARG A 429 49.69 5.36 57.54
C ARG A 429 48.83 4.69 58.62
N ILE A 430 47.82 5.40 59.12
CA ILE A 430 46.52 4.87 59.57
C ILE A 430 45.61 4.64 58.34
N GLN A 431 45.96 3.60 57.58
CA GLN A 431 45.10 2.66 56.84
C GLN A 431 43.97 3.11 55.87
N TYR A 432 44.22 2.70 54.61
CA TYR A 432 43.34 2.20 53.53
C TYR A 432 42.56 3.13 52.60
N THR A 433 43.15 3.33 51.43
CA THR A 433 42.43 3.24 50.15
C THR A 433 42.20 1.76 49.80
N THR A 434 40.97 1.38 49.43
CA THR A 434 40.68 0.11 48.76
C THR A 434 39.96 0.40 47.46
N ARG A 435 40.57 -0.04 46.35
CA ARG A 435 39.90 -0.35 45.09
C ARG A 435 38.98 -1.55 45.32
N LEU A 436 37.74 -1.50 44.88
CA LEU A 436 36.88 -2.67 44.83
C LEU A 436 36.40 -2.91 43.40
N ASN A 437 36.95 -3.97 42.82
CA ASN A 437 36.34 -4.76 41.77
C ASN A 437 34.96 -5.24 42.25
N VAL A 438 33.94 -5.08 41.41
CA VAL A 438 32.73 -5.89 41.46
C VAL A 438 32.43 -6.37 40.04
N SER A 439 32.03 -7.63 39.94
CA SER A 439 31.75 -8.32 38.68
C SER A 439 30.66 -7.62 37.87
N PRO A 440 30.79 -7.58 36.54
CA PRO A 440 29.78 -6.99 35.67
C PRO A 440 28.47 -7.77 35.76
N ARG A 441 27.44 -7.21 36.41
CA ARG A 441 26.11 -7.83 36.49
C ARG A 441 25.33 -7.52 35.22
N ARG A 442 24.98 -8.55 34.45
CA ARG A 442 24.25 -8.37 33.19
C ARG A 442 22.83 -7.85 33.46
N ILE A 443 22.55 -6.65 32.95
CA ILE A 443 21.22 -6.04 32.96
C ILE A 443 20.34 -6.80 31.96
N ALA A 444 19.09 -7.06 32.34
CA ALA A 444 18.13 -7.80 31.51
C ALA A 444 17.14 -6.87 30.80
N PHE A 445 16.71 -5.77 31.42
CA PHE A 445 15.80 -4.77 30.84
C PHE A 445 15.76 -3.48 31.68
N LEU A 446 15.31 -2.40 31.05
CA LEU A 446 15.06 -1.08 31.66
C LEU A 446 13.57 -0.71 31.62
N HIS A 447 13.03 -0.08 32.67
CA HIS A 447 11.66 0.46 32.67
C HIS A 447 11.56 1.80 33.41
N VAL A 448 10.98 2.81 32.78
CA VAL A 448 10.81 4.15 33.38
C VAL A 448 9.46 4.27 34.08
N ASP A 449 9.49 4.61 35.36
CA ASP A 449 8.30 4.88 36.17
C ASP A 449 7.93 6.37 36.07
N GLY A 450 7.08 6.71 35.10
CA GLY A 450 6.17 7.86 35.09
C GLY A 450 6.77 9.27 35.02
N SER A 451 7.93 9.54 35.63
CA SER A 451 8.71 10.79 35.51
C SER A 451 9.97 10.88 36.40
N SER A 452 10.29 9.93 37.30
CA SER A 452 11.34 10.21 38.33
C SER A 452 12.23 9.04 38.78
N SER A 453 11.99 7.81 38.33
CA SER A 453 12.86 6.69 38.69
C SER A 453 12.92 5.63 37.59
N LEU A 454 14.08 5.00 37.50
CA LEU A 454 14.37 3.89 36.59
C LEU A 454 14.35 2.57 37.36
N LEU A 455 13.62 1.59 36.85
CA LEU A 455 13.65 0.22 37.34
C LEU A 455 14.62 -0.59 36.49
N VAL A 456 15.56 -1.25 37.15
CA VAL A 456 16.60 -2.06 36.52
C VAL A 456 16.45 -3.50 37.00
N GLY A 457 16.12 -4.38 36.05
CA GLY A 457 16.11 -5.82 36.28
C GLY A 457 17.43 -6.44 35.85
N ASP A 458 18.06 -7.25 36.69
CA ASP A 458 19.22 -8.06 36.31
C ASP A 458 18.84 -9.50 35.95
N VAL A 459 19.78 -10.22 35.32
CA VAL A 459 19.60 -11.63 34.95
C VAL A 459 19.52 -12.58 36.16
N GLU A 460 19.88 -12.11 37.36
CA GLU A 460 19.88 -12.88 38.60
C GLU A 460 18.53 -12.82 39.32
N GLY A 461 17.61 -11.93 38.88
CA GLY A 461 16.26 -11.79 39.46
C GLY A 461 16.12 -10.60 40.40
N ARG A 462 17.10 -9.70 40.41
CA ARG A 462 17.06 -8.49 41.23
C ARG A 462 16.38 -7.35 40.49
N LEU A 463 15.49 -6.65 41.19
CA LEU A 463 14.89 -5.40 40.74
C LEU A 463 15.43 -4.26 41.60
N SER A 464 16.23 -3.39 41.01
CA SER A 464 16.74 -2.18 41.66
C SER A 464 16.03 -0.94 41.14
N ARG A 465 15.96 0.09 41.98
CA ARG A 465 15.40 1.39 41.63
C ARG A 465 16.52 2.42 41.64
N LEU A 466 16.62 3.21 40.57
CA LEU A 466 17.57 4.31 40.46
C LEU A 466 16.83 5.65 40.38
N SER A 467 17.42 6.71 40.93
CA SER A 467 16.93 8.07 40.73
C SER A 467 17.26 8.53 39.32
N MET A 468 16.43 9.41 38.78
CA MET A 468 16.70 10.09 37.51
C MET A 468 16.82 11.60 37.76
N PRO A 469 17.78 12.32 37.14
CA PRO A 469 18.74 11.83 36.13
C PRO A 469 20.07 11.30 36.69
N GLU A 470 20.38 11.45 37.98
CA GLU A 470 21.72 11.14 38.51
C GLU A 470 22.05 9.64 38.65
N LEU A 471 21.12 8.73 38.32
CA LEU A 471 21.27 7.27 38.44
C LEU A 471 21.76 6.80 39.81
N CYS A 472 21.40 7.52 40.89
CA CYS A 472 21.78 7.11 42.23
C CYS A 472 20.97 5.87 42.63
N ASP A 473 21.64 4.88 43.20
CA ASP A 473 20.98 3.68 43.72
C ASP A 473 20.03 4.04 44.87
N LEU A 474 18.72 3.97 44.61
CA LEU A 474 17.66 4.15 45.60
C LEU A 474 17.39 2.85 46.37
N GLY A 475 18.07 1.76 46.00
CA GLY A 475 18.02 0.47 46.65
C GLY A 475 17.34 -0.60 45.82
N THR A 476 17.54 -1.84 46.27
CA THR A 476 16.88 -3.02 45.72
C THR A 476 15.45 -3.13 46.24
N LEU A 477 14.48 -3.15 45.32
CA LEU A 477 13.05 -3.31 45.62
C LEU A 477 12.67 -4.78 45.83
N LEU A 478 13.30 -5.67 45.07
CA LEU A 478 12.98 -7.09 45.08
C LEU A 478 14.20 -7.92 44.69
N ASP A 479 14.37 -9.06 45.33
CA ASP A 479 15.39 -10.05 45.01
C ASP A 479 14.67 -11.40 44.88
N THR A 480 14.45 -11.84 43.65
CA THR A 480 13.73 -13.09 43.37
C THR A 480 14.69 -14.24 43.15
N THR A 481 14.28 -15.46 43.52
CA THR A 481 15.08 -16.68 43.31
C THR A 481 15.23 -17.09 41.84
N ALA A 482 14.39 -16.54 40.96
CA ALA A 482 14.39 -16.78 39.54
C ALA A 482 14.47 -15.47 38.75
N PRO A 483 15.05 -15.48 37.53
CA PRO A 483 15.15 -14.29 36.71
C PRO A 483 13.78 -13.67 36.42
N ILE A 484 13.70 -12.35 36.46
CA ILE A 484 12.50 -11.60 36.08
C ILE A 484 12.31 -11.72 34.56
N SER A 485 11.08 -11.98 34.13
CA SER A 485 10.73 -12.20 32.71
C SER A 485 9.62 -11.32 32.18
N ALA A 486 8.87 -10.62 33.04
CA ALA A 486 7.88 -9.63 32.65
C ALA A 486 7.72 -8.56 33.75
N LEU A 487 7.45 -7.33 33.34
CA LEU A 487 7.22 -6.19 34.24
C LEU A 487 6.09 -5.31 33.69
N ALA A 488 5.25 -4.78 34.58
CA ALA A 488 4.35 -3.67 34.24
C ALA A 488 4.15 -2.74 35.43
N THR A 489 3.87 -1.48 35.15
CA THR A 489 3.46 -0.51 36.15
C THR A 489 2.03 -0.04 35.92
N HIS A 490 1.35 0.30 37.01
CA HIS A 490 0.01 0.88 36.98
C HIS A 490 -0.04 2.07 37.92
N GLN A 491 -0.62 3.17 37.43
CA GLN A 491 -0.80 4.37 38.23
C GLN A 491 -2.29 4.69 38.32
N ARG A 492 -2.81 4.75 39.55
CA ARG A 492 -4.20 5.12 39.82
C ARG A 492 -4.29 6.00 41.05
N ASN A 493 -4.93 7.16 40.91
CA ASN A 493 -5.15 8.12 42.01
C ASN A 493 -3.85 8.53 42.76
N GLY A 494 -2.71 8.54 42.07
CA GLY A 494 -1.41 8.89 42.66
C GLY A 494 -0.66 7.71 43.30
N GLU A 495 -1.25 6.53 43.38
CA GLU A 495 -0.58 5.30 43.81
C GLU A 495 -0.02 4.55 42.60
N VAL A 496 1.25 4.16 42.68
CA VAL A 496 1.94 3.36 41.65
C VAL A 496 2.08 1.94 42.17
N LEU A 497 1.74 0.96 41.33
CA LEU A 497 1.95 -0.45 41.56
C LEU A 497 2.89 -1.01 40.51
N ILE A 498 3.78 -1.89 40.93
CA ILE A 498 4.76 -2.58 40.10
C ILE A 498 4.42 -4.08 40.15
N GLY A 499 4.07 -4.65 39.00
CA GLY A 499 3.87 -6.09 38.83
C GLY A 499 5.09 -6.72 38.19
N VAL A 500 5.66 -7.72 38.87
CA VAL A 500 6.87 -8.44 38.46
C VAL A 500 6.52 -9.91 38.24
N GLY A 501 6.75 -10.44 37.04
CA GLY A 501 6.61 -11.86 36.74
C GLY A 501 7.98 -12.51 36.55
N ASN A 502 8.19 -13.70 37.11
CA ASN A 502 9.46 -14.42 37.00
C ASN A 502 9.37 -15.70 36.15
N ARG A 503 10.53 -16.32 35.92
CA ARG A 503 10.62 -17.57 35.13
C ARG A 503 10.05 -18.81 35.83
N ASP A 504 9.82 -18.75 37.14
CA ASP A 504 9.21 -19.85 37.89
C ASP A 504 7.68 -19.79 37.85
N GLY A 505 7.09 -18.75 37.24
CA GLY A 505 5.64 -18.60 37.12
C GLY A 505 5.00 -17.76 38.22
N GLU A 506 5.81 -17.21 39.13
CA GLU A 506 5.35 -16.34 40.20
C GLU A 506 5.16 -14.91 39.71
N VAL A 507 4.14 -14.23 40.24
CA VAL A 507 3.87 -12.81 40.01
C VAL A 507 3.81 -12.10 41.35
N ILE A 508 4.64 -11.08 41.51
CA ILE A 508 4.78 -10.28 42.72
C ILE A 508 4.32 -8.86 42.40
N VAL A 509 3.36 -8.36 43.17
CA VAL A 509 2.92 -6.96 43.08
C VAL A 509 3.46 -6.21 44.27
N LEU A 510 4.14 -5.09 44.01
CA LEU A 510 4.82 -4.28 45.01
C LEU A 510 4.63 -2.78 44.75
N ARG A 511 4.88 -1.97 45.77
CA ARG A 511 4.88 -0.51 45.67
C ARG A 511 6.30 0.02 45.43
N PRO A 512 6.46 1.27 44.94
CA PRO A 512 7.77 1.86 44.67
C PRO A 512 8.69 1.99 45.89
N ASP A 513 8.17 1.84 47.11
CA ASP A 513 8.92 1.77 48.36
C ASP A 513 9.50 0.37 48.67
N GLY A 514 9.27 -0.60 47.77
CA GLY A 514 9.69 -1.99 47.94
C GLY A 514 8.69 -2.84 48.73
N GLN A 515 7.58 -2.27 49.21
CA GLN A 515 6.59 -3.04 49.95
C GLN A 515 5.84 -4.00 49.02
N VAL A 516 5.94 -5.30 49.30
CA VAL A 516 5.19 -6.34 48.61
C VAL A 516 3.71 -6.29 49.04
N MET A 517 2.83 -6.04 48.08
CA MET A 517 1.38 -6.03 48.24
C MET A 517 0.78 -7.45 48.16
N GLY A 518 1.39 -8.31 47.36
CA GLY A 518 0.97 -9.70 47.23
C GLY A 518 1.90 -10.50 46.33
N LYS A 519 1.95 -11.80 46.57
CA LYS A 519 2.68 -12.79 45.77
C LYS A 519 1.68 -13.86 45.31
N LEU A 520 1.71 -14.17 44.02
CA LEU A 520 0.82 -15.11 43.36
C LEU A 520 1.65 -16.17 42.66
N ASP A 521 1.39 -17.45 42.95
CA ASP A 521 1.86 -18.56 42.12
C ASP A 521 0.95 -18.65 40.90
N ALA A 522 1.13 -17.70 39.98
CA ALA A 522 0.15 -17.43 38.93
C ALA A 522 0.13 -18.52 37.86
N HIS A 523 1.28 -19.11 37.52
CA HIS A 523 1.44 -20.06 36.42
C HIS A 523 2.44 -21.17 36.75
N ASP A 524 2.32 -22.32 36.09
CA ASP A 524 3.27 -23.44 36.19
C ASP A 524 4.48 -23.30 35.23
N HIS A 525 4.49 -22.20 34.46
CA HIS A 525 5.44 -21.92 33.41
C HIS A 525 5.89 -20.45 33.46
N PRO A 526 7.06 -20.12 32.85
CA PRO A 526 7.59 -18.76 32.87
C PRO A 526 6.56 -17.71 32.45
N VAL A 527 6.39 -16.68 33.30
CA VAL A 527 5.49 -15.56 33.01
C VAL A 527 6.05 -14.76 31.83
N ARG A 528 5.21 -14.49 30.84
CA ARG A 528 5.56 -13.74 29.62
C ARG A 528 4.87 -12.40 29.52
N LEU A 529 3.75 -12.22 30.20
CA LEU A 529 3.00 -10.99 30.24
C LEU A 529 2.56 -10.71 31.67
N VAL A 530 2.78 -9.48 32.11
CA VAL A 530 2.14 -8.88 33.28
C VAL A 530 1.54 -7.55 32.79
N GLY A 531 0.34 -7.22 33.21
CA GLY A 531 -0.33 -5.99 32.83
C GLY A 531 -1.45 -5.64 33.80
N PHE A 532 -1.87 -4.38 33.80
CA PHE A 532 -2.96 -3.91 34.63
C PHE A 532 -4.04 -3.26 33.77
N GLU A 533 -5.31 -3.57 34.03
CA GLU A 533 -6.43 -2.88 33.40
C GLU A 533 -6.56 -1.45 33.97
N LEU A 534 -6.76 -0.48 33.09
CA LEU A 534 -6.64 0.95 33.42
C LEU A 534 -7.61 1.40 34.52
N HIS A 535 -8.86 0.96 34.48
CA HIS A 535 -9.91 1.50 35.35
C HIS A 535 -10.04 0.77 36.69
N SER A 536 -10.02 -0.56 36.67
CA SER A 536 -10.18 -1.43 37.83
C SER A 536 -8.86 -1.71 38.54
N GLY A 537 -7.72 -1.66 37.84
CA GLY A 537 -6.44 -2.14 38.35
C GLY A 537 -6.35 -3.67 38.39
N THR A 538 -7.27 -4.39 37.73
CA THR A 538 -7.24 -5.85 37.61
C THR A 538 -5.93 -6.27 36.98
N LEU A 539 -5.21 -7.17 37.65
CA LEU A 539 -3.96 -7.73 37.17
C LEU A 539 -4.23 -8.78 36.09
N VAL A 540 -3.48 -8.73 35.01
CA VAL A 540 -3.55 -9.62 33.86
C VAL A 540 -2.19 -10.28 33.71
N THR A 541 -2.19 -11.60 33.59
CA THR A 541 -0.95 -12.39 33.51
C THR A 541 -1.06 -13.40 32.40
N ALA A 542 0.04 -13.69 31.70
CA ALA A 542 0.10 -14.79 30.76
C ALA A 542 1.44 -15.53 30.80
N ASP A 543 1.41 -16.83 30.51
CA ASP A 543 2.60 -17.68 30.51
C ASP A 543 3.08 -18.05 29.09
N ARG A 544 4.16 -18.82 29.02
CA ARG A 544 4.72 -19.32 27.75
C ARG A 544 3.83 -20.36 27.03
N GLN A 545 2.90 -21.03 27.71
CA GLN A 545 2.03 -22.05 27.12
C GLN A 545 0.69 -21.49 26.62
N GLY A 546 0.51 -20.16 26.64
CA GLY A 546 -0.74 -19.56 26.15
C GLY A 546 -1.83 -19.49 27.21
N VAL A 547 -1.51 -19.65 28.50
CA VAL A 547 -2.49 -19.53 29.58
C VAL A 547 -2.53 -18.07 30.04
N ILE A 548 -3.70 -17.45 29.92
CA ILE A 548 -3.96 -16.07 30.34
C ILE A 548 -4.90 -16.10 31.54
N LYS A 549 -4.54 -15.40 32.61
CA LYS A 549 -5.34 -15.29 33.84
C LYS A 549 -5.57 -13.83 34.24
N THR A 550 -6.77 -13.52 34.73
CA THR A 550 -7.12 -12.20 35.29
C THR A 550 -7.39 -12.29 36.79
N TRP A 551 -6.89 -11.29 37.52
CA TRP A 551 -6.86 -11.27 38.99
C TRP A 551 -7.42 -9.92 39.47
N PRO A 552 -8.72 -9.85 39.80
CA PRO A 552 -9.32 -8.64 40.36
C PRO A 552 -8.78 -8.30 41.74
N SER A 553 -8.32 -9.32 42.47
CA SER A 553 -7.71 -9.23 43.80
C SER A 553 -6.51 -10.17 43.87
N LEU A 554 -5.46 -9.76 44.60
CA LEU A 554 -4.23 -10.54 44.80
C LEU A 554 -4.39 -11.70 45.80
N SER A 555 -5.58 -11.86 46.39
CA SER A 555 -5.86 -12.87 47.43
C SER A 555 -6.89 -13.92 46.98
N GLU A 556 -7.42 -13.78 45.76
CA GLU A 556 -8.48 -14.64 45.23
C GLU A 556 -7.97 -15.49 44.06
N ALA A 557 -8.68 -16.59 43.80
CA ALA A 557 -8.48 -17.39 42.59
C ALA A 557 -8.68 -16.52 41.33
N PRO A 558 -8.06 -16.88 40.19
CA PRO A 558 -8.19 -16.09 38.98
C PRO A 558 -9.67 -16.02 38.56
N ALA A 559 -10.16 -14.80 38.30
CA ALA A 559 -11.56 -14.58 37.93
C ALA A 559 -11.89 -15.09 36.53
N GLN A 560 -10.91 -15.09 35.64
CA GLN A 560 -11.02 -15.64 34.29
C GLN A 560 -9.71 -16.31 33.90
N GLN A 561 -9.82 -17.43 33.19
CA GLN A 561 -8.71 -18.17 32.59
C GLN A 561 -9.03 -18.45 31.13
N TYR A 562 -8.05 -18.21 30.26
CA TYR A 562 -8.11 -18.51 28.84
C TYR A 562 -6.92 -19.38 28.46
N GLU A 563 -7.14 -20.42 27.66
CA GLU A 563 -6.10 -21.31 27.18
C GLU A 563 -6.06 -21.26 25.66
N LEU A 564 -4.90 -20.88 25.12
CA LEU A 564 -4.68 -20.78 23.67
C LEU A 564 -4.18 -22.08 23.05
N HIS A 565 -3.87 -23.11 23.88
CA HIS A 565 -3.40 -24.45 23.50
C HIS A 565 -2.21 -24.47 22.52
N GLU A 566 -1.32 -23.49 22.59
CA GLU A 566 -0.12 -23.41 21.78
C GLU A 566 0.99 -22.64 22.50
N GLN A 567 2.25 -22.88 22.13
CA GLN A 567 3.35 -22.10 22.69
C GLN A 567 3.33 -20.68 22.13
N VAL A 568 3.03 -19.73 22.99
CA VAL A 568 3.04 -18.31 22.66
C VAL A 568 4.44 -17.77 22.93
N SER A 569 5.06 -17.19 21.89
CA SER A 569 6.35 -16.54 22.05
C SER A 569 6.21 -15.05 22.36
N ASN A 570 5.15 -14.41 21.86
CA ASN A 570 4.97 -12.97 21.93
C ASN A 570 3.53 -12.61 22.33
N TYR A 571 3.43 -11.63 23.23
CA TYR A 571 2.18 -11.06 23.67
C TYR A 571 2.19 -9.55 23.47
N ALA A 572 1.02 -8.98 23.20
CA ALA A 572 0.77 -7.56 23.34
C ALA A 572 -0.52 -7.37 24.14
N TYR A 573 -0.51 -6.44 25.09
CA TYR A 573 -1.69 -6.09 25.86
C TYR A 573 -2.08 -4.65 25.59
N SER A 574 -3.37 -4.39 25.37
CA SER A 574 -3.94 -3.06 25.26
C SER A 574 -4.80 -2.76 26.49
N PRO A 575 -4.27 -2.02 27.48
CA PRO A 575 -5.03 -1.67 28.68
C PRO A 575 -6.30 -0.86 28.39
N HIS A 576 -6.30 -0.04 27.33
CA HIS A 576 -7.42 0.83 26.96
C HIS A 576 -8.67 0.08 26.51
N ARG A 577 -8.50 -1.07 25.86
CA ARG A 577 -9.62 -1.88 25.36
C ARG A 577 -9.67 -3.26 25.97
N ASN A 578 -8.76 -3.53 26.91
CA ASN A 578 -8.61 -4.79 27.61
C ASN A 578 -8.48 -5.98 26.63
N LEU A 579 -7.63 -5.80 25.62
CA LEU A 579 -7.36 -6.81 24.59
C LEU A 579 -5.97 -7.38 24.76
N ILE A 580 -5.82 -8.69 24.58
CA ILE A 580 -4.53 -9.37 24.48
C ILE A 580 -4.42 -9.95 23.09
N ALA A 581 -3.32 -9.67 22.40
CA ALA A 581 -2.92 -10.38 21.20
C ALA A 581 -1.76 -11.30 21.56
N ALA A 582 -1.86 -12.56 21.16
CA ALA A 582 -0.94 -13.62 21.48
C ALA A 582 -0.59 -14.39 20.20
N GLY A 583 0.69 -14.59 19.95
CA GLY A 583 1.13 -15.35 18.78
C GLY A 583 2.56 -15.87 18.93
N GLY A 584 2.94 -16.72 17.98
CA GLY A 584 4.29 -17.26 17.96
C GLY A 584 4.60 -18.02 16.69
N ARG A 585 5.39 -19.10 16.81
CA ARG A 585 5.86 -19.91 15.67
C ARG A 585 4.76 -20.69 14.95
N HIS A 586 3.53 -20.62 15.45
CA HIS A 586 2.36 -21.28 14.87
C HIS A 586 1.63 -20.35 13.89
N ARG A 587 0.73 -20.90 13.08
CA ARG A 587 0.01 -20.14 12.03
C ARG A 587 -1.06 -19.19 12.58
N MET A 588 -1.35 -19.28 13.87
CA MET A 588 -2.43 -18.57 14.53
C MET A 588 -1.92 -17.35 15.29
N LEU A 589 -2.72 -16.29 15.23
CA LEU A 589 -2.68 -15.11 16.07
C LEU A 589 -4.00 -15.09 16.84
N ASN A 590 -3.93 -15.17 18.16
CA ASN A 590 -5.11 -15.16 19.01
C ASN A 590 -5.32 -13.77 19.60
N VAL A 591 -6.50 -13.19 19.41
CA VAL A 591 -6.89 -11.93 20.06
C VAL A 591 -7.99 -12.21 21.08
N VAL A 592 -7.65 -12.08 22.36
CA VAL A 592 -8.54 -12.27 23.49
C VAL A 592 -9.12 -10.94 23.92
N ASN A 593 -10.45 -10.84 23.92
CA ASN A 593 -11.18 -9.71 24.46
C ASN A 593 -11.64 -10.03 25.89
N LEU A 594 -10.93 -9.49 26.89
CA LEU A 594 -11.18 -9.77 28.31
C LEU A 594 -12.52 -9.20 28.80
N ASN A 595 -13.00 -8.12 28.18
CA ASN A 595 -14.30 -7.53 28.51
C ASN A 595 -15.46 -8.41 28.02
N LYS A 596 -15.33 -8.99 26.83
CA LYS A 596 -16.37 -9.83 26.21
C LYS A 596 -16.23 -11.32 26.51
N LYS A 597 -15.09 -11.74 27.07
CA LYS A 597 -14.74 -13.13 27.31
C LYS A 597 -14.74 -13.99 26.04
N VAL A 598 -14.23 -13.43 24.96
CA VAL A 598 -14.15 -14.12 23.65
C VAL A 598 -12.71 -14.12 23.15
N THR A 599 -12.30 -15.27 22.60
CA THR A 599 -11.04 -15.43 21.88
C THR A 599 -11.31 -15.47 20.38
N HIS A 600 -10.59 -14.66 19.62
CA HIS A 600 -10.64 -14.63 18.17
C HIS A 600 -9.36 -15.22 17.59
N PRO A 601 -9.38 -16.47 17.09
CA PRO A 601 -8.25 -17.04 16.36
C PRO A 601 -8.20 -16.44 14.94
N LEU A 602 -7.05 -15.90 14.56
CA LEU A 602 -6.80 -15.22 13.29
C LEU A 602 -5.63 -15.92 12.57
N GLU A 603 -5.71 -16.08 11.25
CA GLU A 603 -4.61 -16.65 10.47
C GLU A 603 -3.57 -15.56 10.14
N SER A 604 -2.35 -15.70 10.68
CA SER A 604 -1.27 -14.72 10.51
C SER A 604 0.01 -15.31 9.90
N ASN A 605 0.13 -16.65 9.79
CA ASN A 605 1.32 -17.33 9.28
C ASN A 605 2.61 -16.92 10.02
N TRP A 606 2.69 -17.33 11.29
CA TRP A 606 3.77 -17.03 12.24
C TRP A 606 3.85 -15.55 12.58
N ALA A 607 3.17 -15.18 13.67
CA ALA A 607 3.25 -13.86 14.26
C ALA A 607 4.58 -13.71 15.02
N GLY A 608 5.52 -12.98 14.42
CA GLY A 608 6.80 -12.63 15.05
C GLY A 608 6.58 -11.61 16.16
N ALA A 609 6.68 -10.33 15.84
CA ALA A 609 6.38 -9.25 16.76
C ALA A 609 4.89 -8.83 16.64
N ILE A 610 4.30 -8.42 17.76
CA ILE A 610 2.87 -8.14 17.91
C ILE A 610 2.75 -6.86 18.74
N THR A 611 1.92 -5.91 18.33
CA THR A 611 1.72 -4.67 19.09
C THR A 611 0.43 -3.94 18.76
N PHE A 612 -0.18 -3.32 19.77
CA PHE A 612 -1.43 -2.57 19.64
C PHE A 612 -1.18 -1.10 19.32
N MET A 613 -2.08 -0.54 18.50
CA MET A 613 -2.00 0.78 17.89
C MET A 613 -3.30 1.55 18.14
N GLU A 614 -3.27 2.89 18.03
CA GLU A 614 -4.42 3.78 18.23
C GLU A 614 -5.22 3.48 19.52
N ARG A 615 -4.55 3.42 20.68
CA ARG A 615 -5.14 2.99 21.97
C ARG A 615 -5.83 1.63 21.89
N GLY A 616 -5.27 0.73 21.09
CA GLY A 616 -5.79 -0.62 20.89
C GLY A 616 -6.79 -0.76 19.77
N ASN A 617 -7.16 0.27 19.01
CA ASN A 617 -8.10 0.15 17.88
C ASN A 617 -7.50 -0.57 16.66
N ARG A 618 -6.17 -0.66 16.57
CA ARG A 618 -5.49 -1.43 15.54
C ARG A 618 -4.45 -2.35 16.16
N LEU A 619 -4.07 -3.39 15.45
CA LEU A 619 -3.04 -4.34 15.83
C LEU A 619 -2.09 -4.54 14.65
N ALA A 620 -0.80 -4.46 14.89
CA ALA A 620 0.26 -4.73 13.93
C ALA A 620 0.95 -6.05 14.29
N THR A 621 1.14 -6.92 13.29
CA THR A 621 1.84 -8.20 13.46
C THR A 621 2.81 -8.47 12.32
N SER A 622 3.93 -9.13 12.59
CA SER A 622 4.89 -9.53 11.53
C SER A 622 4.64 -10.95 11.15
N THR A 623 4.75 -11.24 9.86
CA THR A 623 4.73 -12.60 9.35
C THR A 623 6.14 -13.09 9.09
N PHE A 624 6.35 -14.42 9.15
CA PHE A 624 7.62 -15.01 8.74
C PHE A 624 7.95 -14.77 7.26
N THR A 625 6.93 -14.55 6.42
CA THR A 625 7.13 -14.18 5.01
C THR A 625 7.65 -12.75 4.84
N GLY A 626 7.82 -12.02 5.95
CA GLY A 626 8.40 -10.70 5.94
C GLY A 626 7.42 -9.60 5.57
N HIS A 627 6.14 -9.77 5.90
CA HIS A 627 5.12 -8.75 5.73
C HIS A 627 4.59 -8.29 7.08
N MET A 628 4.27 -7.00 7.15
CA MET A 628 3.51 -6.47 8.28
C MET A 628 2.02 -6.58 7.96
N GLN A 629 1.26 -7.22 8.84
CA GLN A 629 -0.19 -7.29 8.77
C GLN A 629 -0.79 -6.23 9.69
N ILE A 630 -1.76 -5.49 9.17
CA ILE A 630 -2.56 -4.55 9.96
C ILE A 630 -3.96 -5.11 10.14
N TRP A 631 -4.38 -5.17 11.39
CA TRP A 631 -5.69 -5.61 11.82
C TRP A 631 -6.44 -4.43 12.43
N ASP A 632 -7.68 -4.25 12.02
CA ASP A 632 -8.64 -3.37 12.67
C ASP A 632 -9.27 -4.17 13.80
N THR A 633 -9.10 -3.66 15.01
CA THR A 633 -9.67 -4.27 16.21
C THR A 633 -10.78 -3.40 16.78
N SER A 634 -11.07 -2.22 16.20
CA SER A 634 -12.08 -1.26 16.68
C SER A 634 -13.46 -1.89 16.90
N GLY A 635 -13.83 -2.85 16.05
CA GLY A 635 -15.07 -3.62 16.15
C GLY A 635 -15.00 -4.84 17.08
N ASP A 636 -16.09 -5.60 17.07
CA ASP A 636 -16.27 -6.77 17.94
C ASP A 636 -15.36 -7.94 17.58
N VAL A 637 -15.12 -8.13 16.29
CA VAL A 637 -14.25 -9.17 15.75
C VAL A 637 -13.09 -8.45 15.04
N PRO A 638 -11.83 -8.77 15.38
CA PRO A 638 -10.67 -8.28 14.65
C PRO A 638 -10.77 -8.61 13.16
N ARG A 639 -10.48 -7.63 12.30
CA ARG A 639 -10.52 -7.79 10.84
C ARG A 639 -9.19 -7.44 10.23
N PHE A 640 -8.75 -8.29 9.32
CA PHE A 640 -7.60 -7.96 8.48
C PHE A 640 -7.91 -6.73 7.62
N VAL A 641 -7.03 -5.74 7.63
CA VAL A 641 -7.18 -4.50 6.86
C VAL A 641 -6.34 -4.56 5.61
N LYS A 642 -5.03 -4.78 5.77
CA LYS A 642 -4.06 -4.79 4.67
C LYS A 642 -2.73 -5.39 5.11
N TYR A 643 -1.97 -5.82 4.10
CA TYR A 643 -0.52 -5.95 4.22
C TYR A 643 0.10 -4.57 4.02
N ASP A 644 1.10 -4.24 4.81
CA ASP A 644 1.92 -3.07 4.55
C ASP A 644 3.09 -3.45 3.63
N GLU A 645 3.00 -3.05 2.36
CA GLU A 645 4.03 -3.36 1.35
C GLU A 645 5.37 -2.67 1.61
N ALA A 646 5.43 -1.73 2.54
CA ALA A 646 6.68 -1.09 2.98
C ALA A 646 7.65 -2.10 3.64
N PHE A 647 7.12 -3.18 4.21
CA PHE A 647 7.89 -4.22 4.87
C PHE A 647 7.85 -5.47 3.98
N LYS A 648 8.94 -5.68 3.24
CA LYS A 648 9.25 -6.93 2.53
C LYS A 648 10.54 -7.46 3.17
N ASP A 649 10.46 -8.67 3.72
CA ASP A 649 11.51 -9.50 4.37
C ASP A 649 11.36 -9.71 5.88
N ILE A 650 11.97 -10.79 6.39
CA ILE A 650 11.77 -11.32 7.75
C ILE A 650 11.99 -10.22 8.79
N VAL A 651 10.91 -9.86 9.50
CA VAL A 651 10.95 -8.87 10.57
C VAL A 651 11.17 -9.56 11.91
N ARG A 652 12.27 -9.22 12.60
CA ARG A 652 12.63 -9.86 13.88
C ARG A 652 11.97 -9.22 15.10
N GLN A 653 11.77 -7.91 15.09
CA GLN A 653 11.19 -7.15 16.21
C GLN A 653 10.43 -5.93 15.69
N TYR A 654 9.33 -5.59 16.38
CA TYR A 654 8.67 -4.30 16.24
C TYR A 654 8.71 -3.57 17.56
N GLU A 655 8.88 -2.27 17.48
CA GLU A 655 8.40 -1.37 18.51
C GLU A 655 7.48 -0.35 17.89
N VAL A 656 6.46 -0.01 18.65
CA VAL A 656 5.38 0.86 18.22
C VAL A 656 5.07 1.83 19.34
N LEU A 657 5.26 3.10 19.05
CA LEU A 657 5.02 4.16 20.01
C LEU A 657 3.91 5.11 19.51
N HIS A 658 3.02 5.49 20.43
CA HIS A 658 1.95 6.44 20.17
C HIS A 658 2.46 7.85 20.47
N THR A 659 2.56 8.67 19.43
CA THR A 659 2.83 10.11 19.64
C THR A 659 1.55 10.81 20.10
N ARG A 660 1.68 11.95 20.79
CA ARG A 660 0.53 12.79 21.20
C ARG A 660 -0.33 13.25 20.01
N GLU A 661 0.20 13.19 18.78
CA GLU A 661 -0.44 13.70 17.55
C GLU A 661 -0.95 12.63 16.57
N LYS A 662 -1.24 11.39 17.02
CA LYS A 662 -1.79 10.29 16.20
C LYS A 662 -0.82 9.73 15.14
N GLN A 663 0.48 10.00 15.23
CA GLN A 663 1.46 9.25 14.45
C GLN A 663 1.88 8.01 15.21
N ILE A 664 1.93 6.88 14.51
CA ILE A 664 2.41 5.60 14.98
C ILE A 664 3.70 5.37 14.21
N VAL A 665 4.81 5.35 14.93
CA VAL A 665 6.11 5.00 14.39
C VAL A 665 6.28 3.50 14.58
N VAL A 666 6.38 2.75 13.48
CA VAL A 666 6.70 1.31 13.51
C VAL A 666 8.12 1.17 13.01
N ALA A 667 9.02 0.72 13.89
CA ALA A 667 10.40 0.42 13.52
C ALA A 667 10.59 -1.10 13.48
N SER A 668 11.26 -1.59 12.44
CA SER A 668 11.50 -3.02 12.20
C SER A 668 12.95 -3.28 11.85
N THR A 669 13.56 -4.27 12.49
CA THR A 669 14.89 -4.77 12.12
C THR A 669 14.77 -5.84 11.02
N LYS A 670 15.48 -5.61 9.91
CA LYS A 670 15.60 -6.46 8.71
C LYS A 670 17.03 -7.01 8.63
N GLU A 671 17.26 -8.05 7.84
CA GLU A 671 18.62 -8.43 7.43
C GLU A 671 19.37 -7.23 6.80
N ASP A 672 18.70 -6.38 6.00
CA ASP A 672 19.33 -5.23 5.33
C ASP A 672 19.13 -3.85 6.02
N GLY A 673 18.90 -3.83 7.35
CA GLY A 673 18.84 -2.59 8.14
C GLY A 673 17.49 -2.33 8.85
N VAL A 674 17.20 -1.08 9.19
CA VAL A 674 15.99 -0.72 9.96
C VAL A 674 14.97 0.03 9.10
N HIS A 675 13.71 -0.39 9.11
CA HIS A 675 12.63 0.34 8.43
C HIS A 675 11.75 1.04 9.45
N VAL A 676 11.50 2.34 9.25
CA VAL A 676 10.60 3.13 10.09
C VAL A 676 9.40 3.53 9.24
N SER A 677 8.20 3.47 9.79
CA SER A 677 7.02 4.03 9.12
C SER A 677 6.17 4.82 10.09
N SER A 678 5.71 6.00 9.64
CA SER A 678 4.81 6.87 10.41
C SER A 678 3.38 6.72 9.88
N SER A 679 2.40 6.57 10.76
CA SER A 679 0.98 6.58 10.36
C SER A 679 0.52 7.99 9.95
N GLY A 680 0.15 8.16 8.69
CA GLY A 680 -0.52 9.34 8.17
C GLY A 680 -2.04 9.15 7.98
N PRO A 681 -2.78 10.21 7.62
CA PRO A 681 -4.23 10.15 7.36
C PRO A 681 -4.63 9.14 6.27
N SER A 682 -3.72 8.85 5.35
CA SER A 682 -3.88 7.95 4.20
C SER A 682 -3.25 6.56 4.41
N GLY A 683 -2.74 6.27 5.62
CA GLY A 683 -2.01 5.05 5.95
C GLY A 683 -0.55 5.30 6.35
N PHE A 684 0.16 4.23 6.64
CA PHE A 684 1.60 4.24 6.92
C PHE A 684 2.40 4.78 5.74
N LEU A 685 3.17 5.84 5.99
CA LEU A 685 4.14 6.38 5.06
C LEU A 685 5.50 5.80 5.43
N PRO A 686 6.16 5.05 4.52
CA PRO A 686 7.49 4.51 4.81
C PRO A 686 8.51 5.64 4.88
N ILE A 687 9.23 5.69 5.99
CA ILE A 687 10.47 6.44 6.15
C ILE A 687 11.61 5.45 5.88
N ASP A 688 12.10 5.48 4.65
CA ASP A 688 13.01 4.49 4.11
C ASP A 688 14.45 4.72 4.66
N LEU A 689 14.72 4.21 5.87
CA LEU A 689 15.98 4.33 6.62
C LEU A 689 16.96 3.17 6.33
N ARG A 690 17.45 3.06 5.09
CA ARG A 690 18.33 1.95 4.71
C ARG A 690 19.70 2.03 5.41
N LEU A 691 19.93 1.13 6.35
CA LEU A 691 21.19 1.00 7.09
C LEU A 691 22.02 -0.17 6.54
N ARG A 692 23.33 0.02 6.45
CA ARG A 692 24.28 -1.00 5.95
C ARG A 692 24.75 -2.00 7.04
N ARG A 693 24.10 -2.05 8.21
CA ARG A 693 24.53 -2.93 9.31
C ARG A 693 23.45 -3.94 9.69
N TYR A 694 23.89 -5.18 9.78
CA TYR A 694 23.14 -6.37 10.09
C TYR A 694 23.08 -6.50 11.62
N ASP A 695 21.89 -6.50 12.22
CA ASP A 695 21.62 -6.83 13.65
C ASP A 695 21.60 -5.65 14.66
N ALA A 696 20.56 -4.81 14.60
CA ALA A 696 20.20 -3.93 15.73
C ALA A 696 19.66 -4.78 16.90
N LYS A 697 20.11 -4.50 18.13
CA LYS A 697 19.83 -5.29 19.35
C LYS A 697 18.62 -4.79 20.12
N SER A 698 18.51 -3.48 20.28
CA SER A 698 17.38 -2.81 20.90
C SER A 698 17.06 -1.54 20.11
N LEU A 699 15.84 -1.06 20.28
CA LEU A 699 15.36 0.20 19.72
C LEU A 699 14.41 0.84 20.72
N ASP A 700 14.27 2.17 20.65
CA ASP A 700 13.28 2.94 21.42
C ASP A 700 12.98 4.26 20.71
N VAL A 701 11.76 4.76 20.85
CA VAL A 701 11.25 5.99 20.22
C VAL A 701 11.02 7.03 21.30
N SER A 702 11.43 8.28 21.05
CA SER A 702 11.19 9.36 22.01
C SER A 702 9.70 9.55 22.23
N VAL A 703 9.32 9.95 23.45
CA VAL A 703 7.91 10.09 23.85
C VAL A 703 7.13 11.10 23.00
N ASP A 704 7.80 12.13 22.48
CA ASP A 704 7.22 13.10 21.55
C ASP A 704 7.10 12.56 20.11
N GLY A 705 7.72 11.42 19.82
CA GLY A 705 7.73 10.75 18.52
C GLY A 705 8.65 11.38 17.50
N GLN A 706 9.49 12.33 17.93
CA GLN A 706 10.39 13.04 17.03
C GLN A 706 11.70 12.31 16.80
N TYR A 707 12.08 11.35 17.65
CA TYR A 707 13.36 10.67 17.56
C TYR A 707 13.21 9.16 17.70
N VAL A 708 14.08 8.41 17.02
CA VAL A 708 14.24 6.96 17.20
C VAL A 708 15.71 6.65 17.44
N ALA A 709 15.99 5.90 18.50
CA ALA A 709 17.32 5.40 18.83
C ALA A 709 17.40 3.90 18.47
N PHE A 710 18.53 3.49 17.91
CA PHE A 710 18.88 2.08 17.66
C PHE A 710 20.23 1.77 18.28
N SER A 711 20.33 0.65 18.99
CA SER A 711 21.61 0.07 19.41
C SER A 711 22.02 -1.08 18.48
N TYR A 712 23.31 -1.19 18.20
CA TYR A 712 23.92 -2.30 17.47
C TYR A 712 24.94 -3.01 18.35
N GLY A 713 25.22 -4.28 18.05
CA GLY A 713 26.17 -5.09 18.82
C GLY A 713 27.61 -4.59 18.88
N ASP A 714 27.98 -3.57 18.09
CA ASP A 714 29.34 -3.03 17.99
C ASP A 714 29.49 -1.69 18.75
N ASP A 715 28.84 -1.54 19.89
CA ASP A 715 28.87 -0.31 20.75
C ASP A 715 28.34 0.96 20.09
N LEU A 716 27.59 0.80 18.98
CA LEU A 716 27.11 1.89 18.17
C LEU A 716 25.66 2.22 18.53
N ILE A 717 25.38 3.52 18.71
CA ILE A 717 24.02 4.05 18.80
C ILE A 717 23.79 4.98 17.61
N THR A 718 22.62 4.85 16.97
CA THR A 718 22.16 5.82 15.95
C THR A 718 20.85 6.45 16.37
N LEU A 719 20.83 7.79 16.42
CA LEU A 719 19.64 8.59 16.69
C LEU A 719 19.10 9.18 15.37
N TRP A 720 17.79 9.08 15.16
CA TRP A 720 17.13 9.53 13.94
C TRP A 720 16.01 10.50 14.25
N ASN A 721 15.98 11.66 13.59
CA ASN A 721 14.87 12.61 13.70
C ASN A 721 13.75 12.30 12.68
N LEU A 722 12.51 12.20 13.16
CA LEU A 722 11.29 11.84 12.43
C LEU A 722 10.36 13.02 12.12
N GLN A 723 10.74 14.28 12.42
CA GLN A 723 9.89 15.43 12.13
C GLN A 723 9.50 15.51 10.64
N PRO A 724 8.24 15.88 10.32
CA PRO A 724 7.77 15.97 8.94
C PRO A 724 8.40 17.18 8.24
N LEU A 725 9.55 16.98 7.61
CA LEU A 725 10.03 17.87 6.55
C LEU A 725 9.47 17.38 5.22
N HIS A 726 9.04 18.32 4.38
CA HIS A 726 8.51 18.15 3.02
C HIS A 726 8.89 16.82 2.31
N PRO A 727 7.98 16.20 1.53
CA PRO A 727 8.19 14.91 0.85
C PRO A 727 9.39 14.83 -0.13
N SER A 728 10.14 15.92 -0.29
CA SER A 728 11.32 16.05 -1.14
C SER A 728 12.66 16.13 -0.39
N LYS A 729 12.70 16.06 0.95
CA LYS A 729 13.95 16.16 1.74
C LYS A 729 14.16 14.94 2.63
N ARG A 730 15.00 14.02 2.18
CA ARG A 730 15.58 12.94 2.99
C ARG A 730 16.65 13.58 3.87
N LEU A 731 16.38 13.80 5.15
CA LEU A 731 17.39 14.29 6.10
C LEU A 731 17.77 13.14 7.03
N THR A 732 19.01 12.71 6.86
CA THR A 732 19.70 11.75 7.69
C THR A 732 20.62 12.54 8.61
N LEU A 733 20.24 12.75 9.87
CA LEU A 733 21.21 13.11 10.90
C LEU A 733 21.78 11.78 11.40
N ASN A 734 23.05 11.53 11.07
CA ASN A 734 23.77 10.30 11.41
C ASN A 734 24.87 10.68 12.40
N ASP A 735 24.50 11.00 13.64
CA ASP A 735 25.53 11.10 14.67
C ASP A 735 25.82 9.71 15.21
N ARG A 736 27.10 9.35 15.15
CA ARG A 736 27.64 8.05 15.54
C ARG A 736 28.45 8.27 16.79
N TYR A 737 28.16 7.51 17.83
CA TYR A 737 28.91 7.55 19.08
C TYR A 737 29.38 6.13 19.42
N ASP A 738 30.69 5.99 19.63
CA ASP A 738 31.32 4.76 20.12
C ASP A 738 31.23 4.74 21.65
N PHE A 739 30.54 3.74 22.20
CA PHE A 739 30.39 3.58 23.64
C PHE A 739 31.42 2.59 24.21
N LEU A 740 32.50 3.11 24.82
CA LEU A 740 33.39 2.46 25.83
C LEU A 740 33.82 0.97 25.67
N GLY A 741 33.65 0.32 24.51
CA GLY A 741 34.18 -1.01 24.22
C GLY A 741 33.35 -2.20 24.73
N HIS A 742 32.07 -2.00 25.10
CA HIS A 742 31.19 -3.04 25.65
C HIS A 742 29.81 -3.08 25.00
N GLU A 743 29.39 -4.28 24.53
CA GLU A 743 28.16 -4.44 23.75
C GLU A 743 26.94 -3.91 24.50
N LEU A 744 26.10 -3.10 23.84
CA LEU A 744 24.84 -2.59 24.40
C LEU A 744 23.78 -3.69 24.46
N VAL A 745 23.11 -3.80 25.61
CA VAL A 745 22.06 -4.79 25.89
C VAL A 745 20.68 -4.22 25.66
N ASP A 746 20.42 -3.00 26.15
CA ASP A 746 19.11 -2.36 26.08
C ASP A 746 19.24 -0.84 26.09
N LEU A 747 18.19 -0.15 25.63
CA LEU A 747 18.14 1.31 25.63
C LEU A 747 16.73 1.80 25.96
N ALA A 748 16.62 2.94 26.65
CA ALA A 748 15.32 3.51 27.04
C ALA A 748 15.34 5.04 27.08
N TRP A 749 14.27 5.70 26.68
CA TRP A 749 14.12 7.16 26.83
C TRP A 749 13.80 7.55 28.28
N SER A 750 14.54 8.52 28.82
CA SER A 750 14.46 8.88 30.24
C SER A 750 13.15 9.54 30.67
N THR A 751 12.62 10.54 29.94
CA THR A 751 11.35 11.22 30.28
C THR A 751 10.67 11.87 29.05
N PRO A 752 9.40 12.31 29.16
CA PRO A 752 8.68 12.99 28.09
C PRO A 752 9.22 14.34 27.63
N LEU A 753 10.20 14.92 28.36
CA LEU A 753 10.72 16.27 28.13
C LEU A 753 12.25 16.31 28.05
N SER A 754 12.94 15.17 28.20
CA SER A 754 14.40 15.13 28.28
C SER A 754 15.04 14.65 26.98
N ASN A 755 16.15 15.28 26.63
CA ASN A 755 17.02 14.90 25.51
C ASN A 755 18.00 13.78 25.91
N GLU A 756 17.54 12.88 26.77
CA GLU A 756 18.39 11.92 27.47
C GLU A 756 17.95 10.48 27.18
N VAL A 757 18.89 9.68 26.67
CA VAL A 757 18.72 8.25 26.39
C VAL A 757 19.54 7.46 27.41
N LEU A 758 18.90 6.50 28.06
CA LEU A 758 19.52 5.54 28.98
C LEU A 758 20.09 4.38 28.20
N LEU A 759 21.30 3.98 28.57
CA LEU A 759 22.07 2.93 27.91
C LEU A 759 22.49 1.90 28.95
N ALA A 760 22.22 0.63 28.66
CA ALA A 760 22.70 -0.51 29.45
C ALA A 760 23.66 -1.34 28.61
N ALA A 761 24.84 -1.65 29.15
CA ALA A 761 25.85 -2.48 28.48
C ALA A 761 26.02 -3.86 29.14
N THR A 762 26.67 -4.77 28.42
CA THR A 762 26.89 -6.17 28.82
C THR A 762 27.75 -6.33 30.08
N ASP A 763 28.51 -5.29 30.42
CA ASP A 763 29.30 -5.20 31.65
C ASP A 763 28.46 -4.72 32.86
N GLY A 764 27.17 -4.48 32.68
CA GLY A 764 26.29 -3.96 33.75
C GLY A 764 26.43 -2.47 34.01
N SER A 765 27.18 -1.74 33.19
CA SER A 765 27.23 -0.28 33.27
C SER A 765 25.92 0.34 32.79
N LEU A 766 25.54 1.43 33.47
CA LEU A 766 24.43 2.28 33.11
C LEU A 766 24.94 3.68 32.83
N SER A 767 24.54 4.24 31.70
CA SER A 767 24.90 5.59 31.29
C SER A 767 23.68 6.37 30.83
N VAL A 768 23.66 7.66 31.18
CA VAL A 768 22.72 8.62 30.61
C VAL A 768 23.45 9.40 29.53
N TRP A 769 22.92 9.36 28.30
CA TRP A 769 23.42 10.12 27.17
C TRP A 769 22.50 11.28 26.84
N ASN A 770 22.99 12.52 26.97
CA ASN A 770 22.26 13.70 26.51
C ASN A 770 22.73 14.09 25.10
N PHE A 771 21.85 13.96 24.10
CA PHE A 771 22.23 14.14 22.70
C PHE A 771 22.30 15.60 22.25
N GLU A 772 21.80 16.57 23.03
CA GLU A 772 21.98 17.99 22.73
C GLU A 772 23.32 18.54 23.25
N SER A 773 23.77 18.07 24.42
CA SER A 773 25.02 18.54 25.04
C SER A 773 26.24 17.66 24.73
N GLY A 774 26.03 16.44 24.22
CA GLY A 774 27.09 15.49 23.92
C GLY A 774 27.80 14.92 25.17
N MET A 775 27.29 15.17 26.38
CA MET A 775 27.86 14.68 27.64
C MET A 775 27.27 13.32 28.05
N THR A 776 28.11 12.45 28.61
CA THR A 776 27.72 11.18 29.22
C THR A 776 27.93 11.22 30.73
N HIS A 777 26.93 10.79 31.51
CA HIS A 777 27.06 10.54 32.94
C HIS A 777 27.05 9.02 33.18
N ASN A 778 28.08 8.50 33.86
CA ASN A 778 28.22 7.07 34.16
C ASN A 778 27.96 6.82 35.64
N ALA A 779 27.19 5.78 35.97
CA ALA A 779 26.97 5.32 37.34
C ALA A 779 27.42 3.86 37.52
N GLU A 780 28.24 3.59 38.54
CA GLU A 780 28.61 2.23 38.96
C GLU A 780 27.81 1.82 40.21
N LEU A 781 27.14 0.66 40.15
CA LEU A 781 26.32 0.10 41.23
C LEU A 781 27.21 -0.47 42.36
N GLN A 782 27.20 0.13 43.55
CA GLN A 782 27.94 -0.37 44.73
C GLN A 782 27.15 -1.42 45.52
N SER A 783 27.84 -2.44 46.06
CA SER A 783 27.31 -3.28 47.16
C SER A 783 28.20 -3.20 48.41
N SER A 784 27.54 -2.96 49.54
CA SER A 784 27.95 -2.68 50.93
C SER A 784 29.20 -3.35 51.57
N SER A 785 29.97 -2.48 52.25
CA SER A 785 30.76 -2.62 53.51
C SER A 785 32.23 -3.12 53.47
N PRO A 786 33.20 -2.36 54.06
CA PRO A 786 34.64 -2.67 54.00
C PRO A 786 35.14 -3.50 55.21
N VAL A 787 36.11 -4.39 54.97
CA VAL A 787 36.94 -5.02 56.02
C VAL A 787 38.42 -4.78 55.70
N VAL A 788 39.16 -4.31 56.70
CA VAL A 788 40.49 -3.73 56.62
C VAL A 788 41.52 -4.66 57.30
N ARG A 789 42.68 -4.91 56.66
CA ARG A 789 43.85 -5.58 57.30
C ARG A 789 45.18 -5.13 56.68
N VAL A 790 46.20 -4.95 57.54
CA VAL A 790 47.53 -4.37 57.23
C VAL A 790 48.67 -5.33 57.19
N VAL A 791 49.52 -5.08 56.20
CA VAL A 791 50.95 -5.38 56.22
C VAL A 791 51.68 -4.14 55.71
N ALA A 792 52.74 -3.76 56.42
CA ALA A 792 53.58 -2.59 56.20
C ALA A 792 54.77 -2.91 55.30
N ASP A 793 55.31 -1.91 54.59
CA ASP A 793 56.68 -1.97 54.05
C ASP A 793 57.39 -0.61 54.02
N HIS A 794 58.72 -0.68 54.10
CA HIS A 794 59.58 0.19 54.93
C HIS A 794 60.64 1.00 54.15
N GLU A 795 60.35 1.50 52.94
CA GLU A 795 61.42 2.02 52.03
C GLU A 795 61.36 3.51 51.61
N ILE A 796 60.50 4.36 52.19
CA ILE A 796 60.30 5.75 51.68
C ILE A 796 61.00 6.84 52.51
N ASP A 797 61.93 6.50 53.41
CA ASP A 797 62.66 7.49 54.23
C ASP A 797 63.89 8.12 53.53
N ARG A 798 64.08 7.92 52.22
CA ARG A 798 65.27 8.42 51.49
C ARG A 798 65.02 9.54 50.48
N LEU A 799 63.79 9.98 50.24
CA LEU A 799 63.45 10.87 49.11
C LEU A 799 62.98 12.28 49.48
N LEU A 800 63.11 12.71 50.74
CA LEU A 800 62.64 14.03 51.22
C LEU A 800 63.76 14.91 51.75
N VAL A 801 64.71 15.23 50.88
CA VAL A 801 65.61 16.39 50.99
C VAL A 801 65.39 17.28 49.78
#